data_AF-A0A7G2ECU1-F1
#
_entry.id   AF-A0A7G2ECU1-F1
#
_cell.length_a   1.000
_cell.length_b   1.000
_cell.length_c   1.000
_cell.angle_alpha   90.00
_cell.angle_beta   90.00
_cell.angle_gamma   90.00
#
_symmetry.space_group_name_H-M   'P 1'
#
loop_
_entity.id
_entity.type
_entity.pdbx_description
1 polymer ?
#
loop_
_entity_poly.entity_id
_entity_poly.type
_entity_poly.pdbx_seq_one_letter_code
_entity_poly.pdbx_strand_id
1 'polypeptide(L)'
;MKMMKPVPKLWVVISSAFVFCLLVLFQINKSDLIEANLQITHQVNNFLISFVASSNNQILNHTKHANESDGIRAKQLEEEETDTCAGRYIYMYNLPSTFNDDIIKECRPLIKWFDMCPFMVNSGLGPQILVSDKTTARVLTVKTGSWYSTNQFLLSVIFRERMKHYECLTNNSSLASAIYVPYYAGFDVSRHLWGYNVTVRDELAIKLAQWLRERPEWGKMYGRDHFFVTGRIGWDFRRFHDEDSDWGSKLMLLPEFSNLTMLGIETTAWANEFAIPYPTYFHPKSLTEIWRWQKKVKSVKRKYLFSFVGGPRPKLDGSIRGEIIKQCLASHGKCNFLNCFVNDCDNPVKIMKVFENSVFCLQPSGDSYTRRSIFDSILAGCIPVFFSPGSGYNQYIWYFPKDYTKYSVYIPENEMRNGTVSLKNILGMIAKERILRMRKEVVKIIPKIIYNKPGFGPEKIEDAFDIAVDRMLERVAMVKRMMEEGKDVQNSFLASIALPLYQSSSPERSLSENLRRSDREDGKIIEWEEFDHELTSPRISGRQNFGQVSTESLRRTNELEEMRQRLEARKLLVDKTSVACKVTEQDVKKKEENLSTEVRSLLVGGTTLSIAKSKLQESNCQLEGESGYAHLKIVTNKLRKRQQFMVSQVSFIYPLKIEAGPSQDQELESFPGGSRLGTKPLSQGSVRILGLPFSMAPFTKMSFFTDKKEVQKSATALGYVAHAVSLIAPYLRVPIRYPLCLGGSKTYIRDYAPYIEPSPSDMSPITTLSQNINFVEFPLFLDGQDTTRAAYAVFLLNKNIEQLLNFVGENSLGPRQKKPQKKRFLKTTMVSSTDTISASFVSKKSRSPETSPHMKVTLKVKNQQGAEDLYKIGTHAHLKKLMSAYCTKRNLDYSSVRFVYNGREIKARQTPAQLHMEEEDEICMVMELGGGGPYTP
;
A
#
# COMPACT_ATOMS: atom_id res chain seq x y z
N MET A 1 -66.11 -3.69 8.81
CA MET A 1 -66.16 -2.61 7.79
C MET A 1 -64.76 -2.31 7.26
N LYS A 2 -64.63 -1.84 6.01
CA LYS A 2 -63.39 -1.33 5.42
C LYS A 2 -63.29 0.18 5.66
N MET A 3 -62.09 0.71 5.88
CA MET A 3 -61.81 2.16 5.71
C MET A 3 -60.93 2.38 4.47
N MET A 4 -61.35 3.32 3.62
CA MET A 4 -60.71 3.64 2.33
C MET A 4 -59.77 4.85 2.45
N LYS A 5 -58.88 4.97 1.46
CA LYS A 5 -57.85 6.01 1.34
C LYS A 5 -58.39 7.27 0.63
N PRO A 6 -57.77 8.45 0.83
CA PRO A 6 -58.12 9.67 0.09
C PRO A 6 -57.63 9.65 -1.37
N VAL A 7 -58.32 10.41 -2.23
CA VAL A 7 -58.07 10.56 -3.67
C VAL A 7 -57.63 12.00 -3.99
N PRO A 8 -56.59 12.22 -4.81
CA PRO A 8 -56.25 13.55 -5.33
C PRO A 8 -56.29 13.59 -6.87
N LYS A 9 -57.43 13.96 -7.48
CA LYS A 9 -57.53 14.27 -8.92
C LYS A 9 -58.65 15.28 -9.21
N LEU A 10 -58.29 16.55 -9.39
CA LEU A 10 -59.16 17.56 -10.01
C LEU A 10 -58.37 18.49 -10.95
N TRP A 11 -57.19 18.94 -10.51
CA TRP A 11 -56.30 19.84 -11.26
C TRP A 11 -55.88 19.33 -12.65
N VAL A 12 -55.62 18.02 -12.78
CA VAL A 12 -55.16 17.43 -14.06
C VAL A 12 -56.23 17.49 -15.15
N VAL A 13 -57.52 17.36 -14.79
CA VAL A 13 -58.63 17.38 -15.74
C VAL A 13 -58.86 18.79 -16.29
N ILE A 14 -58.72 19.80 -15.42
CA ILE A 14 -58.85 21.21 -15.78
C ILE A 14 -57.72 21.63 -16.75
N SER A 15 -56.46 21.24 -16.48
CA SER A 15 -55.35 21.51 -17.43
C SER A 15 -55.56 20.85 -18.79
N SER A 16 -56.06 19.61 -18.86
CA SER A 16 -56.30 18.94 -20.15
C SER A 16 -57.41 19.60 -20.97
N ALA A 17 -58.47 20.10 -20.32
CA ALA A 17 -59.56 20.79 -21.00
C ALA A 17 -59.09 22.14 -21.59
N PHE A 18 -58.25 22.89 -20.86
CA PHE A 18 -57.76 24.20 -21.29
C PHE A 18 -56.86 24.11 -22.54
N VAL A 19 -55.97 23.10 -22.60
CA VAL A 19 -55.13 22.84 -23.78
C VAL A 19 -55.97 22.41 -24.99
N PHE A 20 -57.03 21.63 -24.77
CA PHE A 20 -57.92 21.20 -25.86
C PHE A 20 -58.75 22.36 -26.43
N CYS A 21 -59.24 23.27 -25.57
CA CYS A 21 -59.91 24.50 -26.02
C CYS A 21 -58.97 25.42 -26.83
N LEU A 22 -57.71 25.57 -26.41
CA LEU A 22 -56.72 26.36 -27.17
C LEU A 22 -56.43 25.76 -28.56
N LEU A 23 -56.39 24.43 -28.70
CA LEU A 23 -56.18 23.78 -29.99
C LEU A 23 -57.39 23.90 -30.93
N VAL A 24 -58.61 23.98 -30.39
CA VAL A 24 -59.85 24.14 -31.18
C VAL A 24 -60.09 25.60 -31.58
N LEU A 25 -59.70 26.58 -30.76
CA LEU A 25 -59.93 28.01 -31.02
C LEU A 25 -59.01 28.64 -32.08
N PHE A 26 -57.88 28.01 -32.42
CA PHE A 26 -56.87 28.61 -33.31
C PHE A 26 -56.67 27.96 -34.68
N GLN A 27 -57.35 26.85 -35.01
CA GLN A 27 -57.39 26.25 -36.37
C GLN A 27 -56.03 26.13 -37.08
N ILE A 28 -54.97 25.75 -36.36
CA ILE A 28 -53.62 25.62 -36.92
C ILE A 28 -53.46 24.25 -37.57
N ASN A 29 -53.23 24.23 -38.88
CA ASN A 29 -53.09 23.00 -39.65
C ASN A 29 -51.70 22.37 -39.45
N LYS A 30 -51.60 21.04 -39.54
CA LYS A 30 -50.42 20.30 -39.04
C LYS A 30 -49.17 20.36 -39.95
N SER A 31 -49.27 21.03 -41.09
CA SER A 31 -48.22 21.14 -42.12
C SER A 31 -47.15 22.17 -41.76
N ASP A 32 -47.55 23.33 -41.25
CA ASP A 32 -46.66 24.51 -41.16
C ASP A 32 -45.68 24.45 -39.97
N LEU A 33 -45.94 23.59 -38.98
CA LEU A 33 -45.12 23.46 -37.77
C LEU A 33 -43.81 22.67 -37.99
N ILE A 34 -43.68 21.98 -39.13
CA ILE A 34 -42.49 21.19 -39.47
C ILE A 34 -41.49 22.03 -40.28
N GLU A 35 -41.97 22.91 -41.16
CA GLU A 35 -41.11 23.77 -41.99
C GLU A 35 -40.49 24.92 -41.17
N ALA A 36 -41.25 25.52 -40.24
CA ALA A 36 -40.75 26.55 -39.33
C ALA A 36 -39.60 26.07 -38.40
N ASN A 37 -39.58 24.78 -38.02
CA ASN A 37 -38.51 24.24 -37.17
C ASN A 37 -37.18 24.02 -37.89
N LEU A 38 -37.17 23.98 -39.23
CA LEU A 38 -35.93 23.86 -40.02
C LEU A 38 -35.28 25.22 -40.30
N GLN A 39 -36.06 26.30 -40.35
CA GLN A 39 -35.53 27.67 -40.50
C GLN A 39 -34.94 28.24 -39.20
N ILE A 40 -35.53 27.93 -38.03
CA ILE A 40 -35.01 28.39 -36.73
C ILE A 40 -33.62 27.82 -36.44
N THR A 41 -33.37 26.55 -36.77
CA THR A 41 -32.03 25.94 -36.63
C THR A 41 -30.99 26.60 -37.54
N HIS A 42 -31.39 27.06 -38.73
CA HIS A 42 -30.47 27.73 -39.65
C HIS A 42 -30.19 29.20 -39.27
N GLN A 43 -31.15 29.92 -38.68
CA GLN A 43 -30.92 31.26 -38.14
C GLN A 43 -30.08 31.26 -36.85
N VAL A 44 -30.31 30.30 -35.94
CA VAL A 44 -29.53 30.21 -34.69
C VAL A 44 -28.06 29.90 -34.96
N ASN A 45 -27.74 29.05 -35.96
CA ASN A 45 -26.35 28.81 -36.37
C ASN A 45 -25.69 30.07 -36.95
N ASN A 46 -26.39 30.83 -37.80
CA ASN A 46 -25.85 32.07 -38.36
C ASN A 46 -25.67 33.18 -37.30
N PHE A 47 -26.52 33.22 -36.26
CA PHE A 47 -26.38 34.15 -35.13
C PHE A 47 -25.21 33.79 -34.20
N LEU A 48 -24.89 32.51 -34.05
CA LEU A 48 -23.68 32.05 -33.33
C LEU A 48 -22.40 32.37 -34.11
N ILE A 49 -22.41 32.22 -35.44
CA ILE A 49 -21.26 32.56 -36.29
C ILE A 49 -20.98 34.07 -36.30
N SER A 50 -22.00 34.93 -36.29
CA SER A 50 -21.80 36.38 -36.24
C SER A 50 -21.25 36.86 -34.88
N PHE A 51 -21.62 36.21 -33.77
CA PHE A 51 -21.11 36.57 -32.44
C PHE A 51 -19.61 36.25 -32.29
N VAL A 52 -19.15 35.13 -32.86
CA VAL A 52 -17.73 34.76 -32.87
C VAL A 52 -16.91 35.65 -33.82
N ALA A 53 -17.49 36.08 -34.95
CA ALA A 53 -16.84 36.99 -35.88
C ALA A 53 -16.71 38.45 -35.36
N SER A 54 -17.56 38.87 -34.42
CA SER A 54 -17.58 40.25 -33.91
C SER A 54 -16.48 40.53 -32.86
N SER A 55 -16.11 39.55 -32.05
CA SER A 55 -15.08 39.73 -31.00
C SER A 55 -13.65 39.78 -31.52
N ASN A 56 -13.39 39.32 -32.76
CA ASN A 56 -12.05 39.35 -33.37
C ASN A 56 -11.78 40.61 -34.22
N ASN A 57 -12.73 41.56 -34.30
CA ASN A 57 -12.67 42.69 -35.23
C ASN A 57 -12.29 44.06 -34.60
N GLN A 58 -11.77 44.08 -33.36
CA GLN A 58 -11.25 45.31 -32.73
C GLN A 58 -9.74 45.36 -32.50
N ILE A 59 -8.97 44.33 -32.90
CA ILE A 59 -7.49 44.34 -32.81
C ILE A 59 -6.83 43.97 -34.15
N LEU A 60 -7.40 44.39 -35.28
CA LEU A 60 -6.63 44.55 -36.53
C LEU A 60 -7.36 45.42 -37.57
N ASN A 61 -7.19 46.75 -37.51
CA ASN A 61 -7.25 47.67 -38.67
C ASN A 61 -7.00 49.14 -38.26
N HIS A 62 -5.78 49.42 -37.76
CA HIS A 62 -5.18 50.73 -38.00
C HIS A 62 -3.78 50.53 -38.58
N THR A 63 -3.43 51.39 -39.54
CA THR A 63 -2.12 51.49 -40.22
C THR A 63 -1.64 50.26 -41.02
N LYS A 64 -2.34 49.99 -42.13
CA LYS A 64 -1.63 49.80 -43.42
C LYS A 64 -1.48 51.17 -44.07
N HIS A 65 -0.25 51.64 -44.30
CA HIS A 65 0.16 52.47 -45.45
C HIS A 65 1.68 52.72 -45.43
N ALA A 66 2.25 52.91 -46.62
CA ALA A 66 3.67 53.15 -46.94
C ALA A 66 4.60 51.91 -46.97
N ASN A 67 5.59 51.98 -47.86
CA ASN A 67 6.28 50.85 -48.49
C ASN A 67 7.75 50.71 -48.05
N GLU A 68 8.35 49.63 -48.57
CA GLU A 68 9.75 49.49 -48.99
C GLU A 68 10.84 49.10 -47.97
N SER A 69 11.53 48.02 -48.37
CA SER A 69 12.89 47.57 -48.01
C SER A 69 13.64 48.30 -46.89
N ASP A 70 13.92 47.62 -45.78
CA ASP A 70 15.15 46.81 -45.69
C ASP A 70 15.28 46.00 -44.37
N GLY A 71 16.08 44.92 -44.45
CA GLY A 71 17.02 44.47 -43.41
C GLY A 71 16.61 44.29 -41.94
N ILE A 72 16.54 43.01 -41.53
CA ILE A 72 17.17 42.46 -40.30
C ILE A 72 16.45 42.66 -38.93
N ARG A 73 16.02 41.51 -38.38
CA ARG A 73 15.95 41.15 -36.93
C ARG A 73 14.81 41.77 -36.07
N ALA A 74 13.60 41.29 -36.28
CA ALA A 74 12.54 41.32 -35.24
C ALA A 74 12.60 40.06 -34.36
N LYS A 75 12.66 40.25 -33.04
CA LYS A 75 12.62 39.18 -32.03
C LYS A 75 11.17 39.05 -31.56
N GLN A 76 10.46 37.99 -31.95
CA GLN A 76 9.10 37.76 -31.45
C GLN A 76 9.13 37.42 -29.95
N LEU A 77 8.21 38.04 -29.22
CA LEU A 77 7.78 37.58 -27.90
C LEU A 77 6.79 36.44 -28.14
N GLU A 78 7.14 35.23 -27.75
CA GLU A 78 6.19 34.11 -27.71
C GLU A 78 5.29 34.26 -26.48
N GLU A 79 3.98 34.07 -26.66
CA GLU A 79 3.07 33.86 -25.54
C GLU A 79 3.31 32.45 -25.00
N GLU A 80 3.67 32.31 -23.72
CA GLU A 80 3.88 31.00 -23.10
C GLU A 80 2.54 30.25 -22.98
N GLU A 81 2.25 29.35 -23.93
CA GLU A 81 1.22 28.32 -23.75
C GLU A 81 1.58 27.46 -22.53
N THR A 82 0.82 27.61 -21.43
CA THR A 82 1.04 26.83 -20.22
C THR A 82 0.64 25.38 -20.44
N ASP A 83 1.61 24.47 -20.56
CA ASP A 83 1.39 23.03 -20.71
C ASP A 83 0.61 22.44 -19.52
N THR A 84 -0.68 22.19 -19.74
CA THR A 84 -1.61 21.59 -18.76
C THR A 84 -1.30 20.13 -18.40
N CYS A 85 -0.41 19.47 -19.16
CA CYS A 85 0.06 18.10 -18.95
C CYS A 85 1.48 18.02 -18.35
N ALA A 86 2.11 19.16 -18.05
CA ALA A 86 3.40 19.20 -17.38
C ALA A 86 3.39 18.40 -16.06
N GLY A 87 4.33 17.44 -15.93
CA GLY A 87 4.39 16.52 -14.78
C GLY A 87 3.29 15.43 -14.73
N ARG A 88 2.39 15.40 -15.73
CA ARG A 88 1.25 14.46 -15.80
C ARG A 88 1.32 13.52 -17.00
N TYR A 89 2.25 13.73 -17.93
CA TYR A 89 2.42 12.85 -19.09
C TYR A 89 2.69 11.39 -18.69
N ILE A 90 1.98 10.46 -19.33
CA ILE A 90 2.21 9.02 -19.21
C ILE A 90 2.50 8.43 -20.58
N TYR A 91 3.58 7.66 -20.67
CA TYR A 91 3.87 6.82 -21.83
C TYR A 91 3.37 5.41 -21.56
N MET A 92 2.59 4.83 -22.48
CA MET A 92 2.18 3.43 -22.41
C MET A 92 3.05 2.62 -23.38
N TYR A 93 3.72 1.58 -22.88
CA TYR A 93 4.49 0.70 -23.77
C TYR A 93 3.60 0.02 -24.81
N ASN A 94 4.05 0.04 -26.06
CA ASN A 94 3.56 -0.87 -27.10
C ASN A 94 4.21 -2.25 -26.90
N LEU A 95 3.68 -3.03 -25.94
CA LEU A 95 4.16 -4.39 -25.67
C LEU A 95 3.81 -5.34 -26.82
N PRO A 96 4.66 -6.35 -27.10
CA PRO A 96 4.27 -7.51 -27.91
C PRO A 96 2.95 -8.14 -27.43
N SER A 97 2.09 -8.51 -28.38
CA SER A 97 0.72 -9.00 -28.10
C SER A 97 0.67 -10.23 -27.20
N THR A 98 1.76 -11.00 -27.14
CA THR A 98 1.95 -12.16 -26.26
C THR A 98 1.77 -11.82 -24.78
N PHE A 99 2.02 -10.57 -24.39
CA PHE A 99 1.85 -10.06 -23.02
C PHE A 99 0.44 -9.54 -22.70
N ASN A 100 -0.45 -9.40 -23.70
CA ASN A 100 -1.79 -8.89 -23.48
C ASN A 100 -2.83 -9.47 -24.45
N ASP A 101 -2.91 -8.98 -25.68
CA ASP A 101 -4.03 -9.26 -26.59
C ASP A 101 -4.11 -10.74 -26.99
N ASP A 102 -2.98 -11.45 -27.09
CA ASP A 102 -2.98 -12.90 -27.35
C ASP A 102 -3.48 -13.72 -26.16
N ILE A 103 -3.28 -13.23 -24.93
CA ILE A 103 -3.77 -13.91 -23.72
C ILE A 103 -5.31 -13.93 -23.69
N ILE A 104 -5.96 -12.85 -24.15
CA ILE A 104 -7.43 -12.76 -24.15
C ILE A 104 -8.10 -13.28 -25.43
N LYS A 105 -7.35 -13.54 -26.52
CA LYS A 105 -7.87 -14.27 -27.70
C LYS A 105 -8.38 -15.66 -27.29
N GLU A 106 -7.59 -16.39 -26.50
CA GLU A 106 -7.97 -17.66 -25.90
C GLU A 106 -8.63 -17.45 -24.53
N CYS A 107 -9.76 -16.74 -24.52
CA CYS A 107 -10.45 -16.40 -23.28
C CYS A 107 -11.02 -17.62 -22.51
N ARG A 108 -11.34 -18.74 -23.17
CA ARG A 108 -11.94 -19.93 -22.53
C ARG A 108 -11.06 -20.57 -21.44
N PRO A 109 -9.79 -20.93 -21.69
CA PRO A 109 -8.92 -21.56 -20.68
C PRO A 109 -8.45 -20.64 -19.54
N LEU A 110 -8.75 -19.34 -19.56
CA LEU A 110 -8.21 -18.38 -18.59
C LEU A 110 -8.60 -18.69 -17.13
N ILE A 111 -9.75 -19.31 -16.88
CA ILE A 111 -10.15 -19.78 -15.56
C ILE A 111 -10.79 -21.16 -15.71
N LYS A 112 -10.21 -22.17 -15.03
CA LYS A 112 -10.61 -23.59 -15.12
C LYS A 112 -12.10 -23.88 -14.87
N TRP A 113 -12.78 -23.00 -14.13
CA TRP A 113 -14.11 -23.28 -13.56
C TRP A 113 -15.28 -22.61 -14.30
N PHE A 114 -15.03 -21.65 -15.19
CA PHE A 114 -16.09 -20.99 -15.98
C PHE A 114 -15.54 -20.28 -17.21
N ASP A 115 -16.39 -20.14 -18.25
CA ASP A 115 -16.03 -19.43 -19.48
C ASP A 115 -15.87 -17.92 -19.24
N MET A 116 -14.67 -17.39 -19.51
CA MET A 116 -14.36 -15.97 -19.37
C MET A 116 -14.72 -15.15 -20.62
N CYS A 117 -14.93 -15.78 -21.79
CA CYS A 117 -15.21 -15.08 -23.04
C CYS A 117 -16.41 -14.13 -23.00
N PRO A 118 -17.56 -14.46 -22.35
CA PRO A 118 -18.70 -13.54 -22.24
C PRO A 118 -18.33 -12.20 -21.59
N PHE A 119 -17.33 -12.16 -20.71
CA PHE A 119 -16.93 -10.95 -19.97
C PHE A 119 -15.95 -10.05 -20.74
N MET A 120 -15.38 -10.50 -21.86
CA MET A 120 -14.40 -9.72 -22.64
C MET A 120 -15.05 -8.59 -23.47
N VAL A 121 -16.36 -8.66 -23.73
CA VAL A 121 -17.08 -7.64 -24.50
C VAL A 121 -17.14 -6.29 -23.77
N ASN A 122 -17.43 -5.21 -24.50
CA ASN A 122 -17.38 -3.83 -23.98
C ASN A 122 -16.05 -3.46 -23.31
N SER A 123 -14.91 -3.85 -23.91
CA SER A 123 -13.56 -3.59 -23.38
C SER A 123 -13.38 -4.10 -21.94
N GLY A 124 -13.88 -5.31 -21.67
CA GLY A 124 -13.80 -5.97 -20.37
C GLY A 124 -14.87 -5.57 -19.34
N LEU A 125 -15.80 -4.67 -19.68
CA LEU A 125 -16.96 -4.40 -18.84
C LEU A 125 -17.98 -5.58 -18.83
N GLY A 126 -17.89 -6.49 -19.79
CA GLY A 126 -18.85 -7.58 -19.96
C GLY A 126 -20.15 -7.15 -20.64
N PRO A 127 -21.16 -8.03 -20.71
CA PRO A 127 -22.40 -7.74 -21.43
C PRO A 127 -23.21 -6.68 -20.68
N GLN A 128 -23.82 -5.76 -21.43
CA GLN A 128 -24.68 -4.74 -20.85
C GLN A 128 -25.95 -5.37 -20.28
N ILE A 129 -26.32 -4.99 -19.06
CA ILE A 129 -27.54 -5.49 -18.42
C ILE A 129 -28.72 -4.72 -19.02
N LEU A 130 -29.56 -5.42 -19.77
CA LEU A 130 -30.77 -4.85 -20.37
C LEU A 130 -31.95 -4.91 -19.39
N VAL A 131 -32.99 -4.09 -19.62
CA VAL A 131 -34.25 -4.17 -18.87
C VAL A 131 -35.02 -5.42 -19.32
N SER A 132 -34.80 -6.54 -18.64
CA SER A 132 -35.60 -7.75 -18.81
C SER A 132 -36.94 -7.67 -18.06
N ASP A 133 -36.98 -7.03 -16.89
CA ASP A 133 -38.19 -6.91 -16.08
C ASP A 133 -38.29 -5.62 -15.24
N LYS A 134 -39.47 -5.40 -14.65
CA LYS A 134 -39.74 -4.26 -13.74
C LYS A 134 -38.86 -4.30 -12.48
N THR A 135 -38.41 -5.48 -12.03
CA THR A 135 -37.53 -5.61 -10.87
C THR A 135 -36.15 -5.02 -11.15
N THR A 136 -35.56 -5.41 -12.28
CA THR A 136 -34.25 -4.98 -12.77
C THR A 136 -34.23 -3.48 -13.01
N ALA A 137 -35.26 -2.93 -13.66
CA ALA A 137 -35.41 -1.47 -13.83
C ALA A 137 -35.47 -0.72 -12.49
N ARG A 138 -36.16 -1.25 -11.48
CA ARG A 138 -36.29 -0.64 -10.15
C ARG A 138 -35.01 -0.72 -9.31
N VAL A 139 -34.31 -1.86 -9.36
CA VAL A 139 -33.08 -2.08 -8.59
C VAL A 139 -31.92 -1.33 -9.24
N LEU A 140 -31.61 -1.59 -10.51
CA LEU A 140 -30.40 -1.05 -11.13
C LEU A 140 -30.61 0.29 -11.86
N THR A 141 -31.82 0.83 -11.99
CA THR A 141 -32.08 2.08 -12.75
C THR A 141 -31.60 2.04 -14.22
N VAL A 142 -31.59 0.84 -14.82
CA VAL A 142 -30.98 0.46 -16.12
C VAL A 142 -31.29 1.36 -17.32
N LYS A 143 -32.31 2.22 -17.27
CA LYS A 143 -32.63 3.21 -18.32
C LYS A 143 -31.45 4.11 -18.72
N THR A 144 -30.39 4.22 -17.92
CA THR A 144 -29.16 4.97 -18.25
C THR A 144 -28.13 4.18 -19.06
N GLY A 145 -28.27 2.85 -19.16
CA GLY A 145 -27.29 2.00 -19.84
C GLY A 145 -25.94 1.84 -19.11
N SER A 146 -25.83 2.29 -17.86
CA SER A 146 -24.58 2.30 -17.07
C SER A 146 -24.22 0.97 -16.40
N TRP A 147 -24.98 -0.10 -16.63
CA TRP A 147 -24.89 -1.35 -15.88
C TRP A 147 -24.45 -2.51 -16.77
N TYR A 148 -23.44 -3.23 -16.30
CA TYR A 148 -22.79 -4.32 -17.05
C TYR A 148 -22.56 -5.52 -16.13
N SER A 149 -22.56 -6.73 -16.68
CA SER A 149 -22.24 -7.95 -15.95
C SER A 149 -20.73 -8.13 -15.83
N THR A 150 -20.05 -7.13 -15.26
CA THR A 150 -18.60 -7.07 -15.13
C THR A 150 -18.08 -8.20 -14.25
N ASN A 151 -16.96 -8.82 -14.61
CA ASN A 151 -16.31 -9.85 -13.80
C ASN A 151 -15.12 -9.27 -13.00
N GLN A 152 -14.91 -9.76 -11.78
CA GLN A 152 -13.93 -9.22 -10.83
C GLN A 152 -12.47 -9.23 -11.33
N PHE A 153 -12.13 -10.11 -12.27
CA PHE A 153 -10.75 -10.27 -12.77
C PHE A 153 -10.42 -9.41 -14.01
N LEU A 154 -11.38 -8.61 -14.52
CA LEU A 154 -11.23 -7.84 -15.76
C LEU A 154 -10.50 -6.49 -15.58
N LEU A 155 -10.06 -6.18 -14.36
CA LEU A 155 -9.52 -4.87 -14.01
C LEU A 155 -8.34 -4.42 -14.90
N SER A 156 -7.42 -5.31 -15.27
CA SER A 156 -6.29 -4.98 -16.15
C SER A 156 -6.74 -4.57 -17.56
N VAL A 157 -7.82 -5.16 -18.08
CA VAL A 157 -8.43 -4.81 -19.38
C VAL A 157 -9.11 -3.44 -19.29
N ILE A 158 -9.93 -3.24 -18.25
CA ILE A 158 -10.67 -1.99 -18.00
C ILE A 158 -9.70 -0.83 -17.81
N PHE A 159 -8.61 -1.05 -17.06
CA PHE A 159 -7.60 -0.03 -16.80
C PHE A 159 -6.78 0.30 -18.05
N ARG A 160 -6.37 -0.69 -18.86
CA ARG A 160 -5.70 -0.44 -20.15
C ARG A 160 -6.59 0.35 -21.09
N GLU A 161 -7.89 0.02 -21.16
CA GLU A 161 -8.84 0.77 -21.99
C GLU A 161 -8.99 2.22 -21.51
N ARG A 162 -9.03 2.45 -20.19
CA ARG A 162 -9.05 3.81 -19.64
C ARG A 162 -7.77 4.58 -19.90
N MET A 163 -6.61 3.92 -19.84
CA MET A 163 -5.32 4.54 -20.15
C MET A 163 -5.24 5.06 -21.59
N LYS A 164 -5.84 4.36 -22.57
CA LYS A 164 -5.94 4.85 -23.97
C LYS A 164 -6.69 6.19 -24.11
N HIS A 165 -7.53 6.54 -23.13
CA HIS A 165 -8.35 7.75 -23.12
C HIS A 165 -7.88 8.76 -22.07
N TYR A 166 -6.68 8.58 -21.52
CA TYR A 166 -6.09 9.52 -20.56
C TYR A 166 -5.60 10.78 -21.27
N GLU A 167 -6.00 11.95 -20.76
CA GLU A 167 -5.78 13.26 -21.41
C GLU A 167 -4.31 13.61 -21.65
N CYS A 168 -3.40 13.13 -20.79
CA CYS A 168 -1.95 13.33 -20.90
C CYS A 168 -1.22 12.04 -21.34
N LEU A 169 -1.88 11.14 -22.10
CA LEU A 169 -1.18 10.02 -22.72
C LEU A 169 -0.28 10.54 -23.86
N THR A 170 1.02 10.23 -23.80
CA THR A 170 1.99 10.65 -24.82
C THR A 170 2.60 9.46 -25.55
N ASN A 171 2.92 9.67 -26.84
CA ASN A 171 3.72 8.74 -27.64
C ASN A 171 5.24 8.99 -27.50
N ASN A 172 5.65 10.10 -26.87
CA ASN A 172 7.05 10.45 -26.64
C ASN A 172 7.45 10.13 -25.20
N SER A 173 8.19 9.02 -25.01
CA SER A 173 8.66 8.56 -23.70
C SER A 173 9.65 9.51 -23.01
N SER A 174 10.15 10.54 -23.69
CA SER A 174 11.00 11.60 -23.10
C SER A 174 10.22 12.67 -22.35
N LEU A 175 8.93 12.86 -22.65
CA LEU A 175 8.05 13.78 -21.91
C LEU A 175 7.40 13.10 -20.70
N ALA A 176 7.39 11.77 -20.67
CA ALA A 176 6.67 10.97 -19.68
C ALA A 176 7.21 11.16 -18.25
N SER A 177 6.29 11.40 -17.32
CA SER A 177 6.53 11.45 -15.88
C SER A 177 6.33 10.09 -15.20
N ALA A 178 5.61 9.16 -15.84
CA ALA A 178 5.48 7.76 -15.45
C ALA A 178 5.23 6.88 -16.68
N ILE A 179 5.51 5.57 -16.58
CA ILE A 179 5.41 4.63 -17.70
C ILE A 179 4.48 3.46 -17.36
N TYR A 180 3.39 3.32 -18.11
CA TYR A 180 2.43 2.24 -17.94
C TYR A 180 2.83 0.98 -18.74
N VAL A 181 2.85 -0.16 -18.06
CA VAL A 181 3.13 -1.48 -18.64
C VAL A 181 1.81 -2.25 -18.79
N PRO A 182 1.20 -2.33 -19.99
CA PRO A 182 -0.11 -2.96 -20.22
C PRO A 182 -0.03 -4.50 -20.29
N TYR A 183 0.46 -5.14 -19.22
CA TYR A 183 0.61 -6.59 -19.10
C TYR A 183 -0.58 -7.23 -18.37
N TYR A 184 -1.18 -8.28 -18.92
CA TYR A 184 -2.33 -8.96 -18.31
C TYR A 184 -1.90 -10.09 -17.34
N ALA A 185 -1.06 -9.74 -16.36
CA ALA A 185 -0.51 -10.67 -15.36
C ALA A 185 -1.54 -11.62 -14.73
N GLY A 186 -2.71 -11.09 -14.34
CA GLY A 186 -3.78 -11.86 -13.73
C GLY A 186 -4.33 -12.99 -14.60
N PHE A 187 -4.42 -12.79 -15.91
CA PHE A 187 -4.84 -13.86 -16.82
C PHE A 187 -3.71 -14.82 -17.12
N ASP A 188 -2.48 -14.32 -17.27
CA ASP A 188 -1.30 -15.15 -17.51
C ASP A 188 -1.08 -16.19 -16.40
N VAL A 189 -1.18 -15.76 -15.13
CA VAL A 189 -1.10 -16.71 -14.02
C VAL A 189 -2.34 -17.60 -13.94
N SER A 190 -3.56 -17.05 -14.14
CA SER A 190 -4.81 -17.81 -13.95
C SER A 190 -4.93 -19.04 -14.85
N ARG A 191 -4.54 -18.92 -16.13
CA ARG A 191 -4.55 -20.05 -17.08
C ARG A 191 -3.59 -21.19 -16.67
N HIS A 192 -2.59 -20.89 -15.84
CA HIS A 192 -1.55 -21.85 -15.41
C HIS A 192 -1.60 -22.24 -13.92
N LEU A 193 -2.51 -21.66 -13.11
CA LEU A 193 -2.60 -21.94 -11.67
C LEU A 193 -2.89 -23.41 -11.31
N TRP A 194 -3.52 -24.18 -12.20
CA TRP A 194 -3.99 -25.54 -11.92
C TRP A 194 -3.44 -26.57 -12.91
N GLY A 195 -2.56 -27.47 -12.45
CA GLY A 195 -2.08 -28.61 -13.23
C GLY A 195 -0.89 -28.32 -14.15
N TYR A 196 -0.30 -27.13 -14.07
CA TYR A 196 0.94 -26.78 -14.78
C TYR A 196 2.11 -26.67 -13.80
N ASN A 197 3.33 -26.92 -14.29
CA ASN A 197 4.56 -26.76 -13.51
C ASN A 197 4.94 -25.27 -13.33
N VAL A 198 5.83 -24.99 -12.38
CA VAL A 198 6.30 -23.62 -12.08
C VAL A 198 6.97 -22.93 -13.27
N THR A 199 7.63 -23.69 -14.16
CA THR A 199 8.29 -23.15 -15.35
C THR A 199 7.29 -22.48 -16.28
N VAL A 200 6.17 -23.13 -16.58
CA VAL A 200 5.10 -22.56 -17.43
C VAL A 200 4.42 -21.38 -16.74
N ARG A 201 4.21 -21.44 -15.42
CA ARG A 201 3.61 -20.33 -14.64
C ARG A 201 4.47 -19.06 -14.61
N ASP A 202 5.79 -19.19 -14.75
CA ASP A 202 6.73 -18.06 -14.70
C ASP A 202 7.21 -17.59 -16.07
N GLU A 203 7.02 -18.37 -17.13
CA GLU A 203 7.70 -18.19 -18.42
C GLU A 203 7.50 -16.78 -19.01
N LEU A 204 6.25 -16.33 -19.07
CA LEU A 204 5.91 -15.04 -19.68
C LEU A 204 6.29 -13.87 -18.77
N ALA A 205 6.20 -14.03 -17.45
CA ALA A 205 6.70 -13.07 -16.47
C ALA A 205 8.21 -12.83 -16.62
N ILE A 206 9.00 -13.89 -16.79
CA ILE A 206 10.45 -13.82 -17.02
C ILE A 206 10.77 -13.15 -18.37
N LYS A 207 10.06 -13.52 -19.44
CA LYS A 207 10.20 -12.90 -20.76
C LYS A 207 9.89 -11.41 -20.73
N LEU A 208 8.87 -10.98 -19.98
CA LEU A 208 8.54 -9.56 -19.83
C LEU A 208 9.61 -8.81 -19.03
N ALA A 209 10.12 -9.40 -17.94
CA ALA A 209 11.21 -8.80 -17.16
C ALA A 209 12.45 -8.54 -18.02
N GLN A 210 12.84 -9.51 -18.85
CA GLN A 210 13.92 -9.36 -19.84
C GLN A 210 13.60 -8.25 -20.85
N TRP A 211 12.43 -8.30 -21.48
CA TRP A 211 12.00 -7.30 -22.48
C TRP A 211 12.00 -5.88 -21.91
N LEU A 212 11.56 -5.70 -20.66
CA LEU A 212 11.55 -4.42 -19.95
C LEU A 212 12.97 -3.90 -19.70
N ARG A 213 13.86 -4.76 -19.19
CA ARG A 213 15.27 -4.42 -18.89
C ARG A 213 16.02 -3.90 -20.12
N GLU A 214 15.65 -4.36 -21.32
CA GLU A 214 16.23 -3.95 -22.60
C GLU A 214 15.73 -2.59 -23.13
N ARG A 215 14.68 -2.00 -22.54
CA ARG A 215 14.14 -0.73 -23.03
C ARG A 215 14.97 0.47 -22.53
N PRO A 216 15.27 1.48 -23.39
CA PRO A 216 15.99 2.68 -22.94
C PRO A 216 15.23 3.45 -21.86
N GLU A 217 13.89 3.41 -21.88
CA GLU A 217 13.02 3.93 -20.83
C GLU A 217 13.34 3.34 -19.45
N TRP A 218 13.64 2.04 -19.36
CA TRP A 218 13.95 1.37 -18.11
C TRP A 218 15.20 1.94 -17.43
N GLY A 219 16.19 2.35 -18.22
CA GLY A 219 17.45 2.90 -17.73
C GLY A 219 17.32 4.24 -17.01
N LYS A 220 16.21 4.98 -17.20
CA LYS A 220 16.01 6.32 -16.62
C LYS A 220 15.91 6.31 -15.10
N MET A 221 15.08 5.42 -14.53
CA MET A 221 14.95 5.25 -13.07
C MET A 221 14.94 3.77 -12.64
N TYR A 222 15.54 2.88 -13.43
CA TYR A 222 15.67 1.43 -13.17
C TYR A 222 14.34 0.71 -12.91
N GLY A 223 13.26 1.16 -13.55
CA GLY A 223 11.91 0.61 -13.38
C GLY A 223 11.03 1.32 -12.34
N ARG A 224 11.54 2.32 -11.62
CA ARG A 224 10.81 2.98 -10.50
C ARG A 224 9.76 3.99 -10.94
N ASP A 225 9.87 4.48 -12.17
CA ASP A 225 8.88 5.29 -12.89
C ASP A 225 7.80 4.43 -13.58
N HIS A 226 7.98 3.11 -13.62
CA HIS A 226 7.05 2.17 -14.25
C HIS A 226 5.97 1.67 -13.28
N PHE A 227 4.80 1.37 -13.83
CA PHE A 227 3.70 0.74 -13.08
C PHE A 227 2.83 -0.17 -13.95
N PHE A 228 2.17 -1.14 -13.32
CA PHE A 228 1.21 -2.04 -13.97
C PHE A 228 0.05 -2.44 -13.07
N VAL A 229 -0.99 -2.99 -13.68
CA VAL A 229 -2.20 -3.46 -12.99
C VAL A 229 -2.27 -4.98 -13.07
N THR A 230 -2.28 -5.65 -11.92
CA THR A 230 -2.23 -7.12 -11.86
C THR A 230 -3.57 -7.76 -12.22
N GLY A 231 -4.68 -7.12 -11.84
CA GLY A 231 -6.05 -7.66 -11.96
C GLY A 231 -6.38 -8.81 -11.00
N ARG A 232 -5.47 -9.19 -10.09
CA ARG A 232 -5.62 -10.27 -9.11
C ARG A 232 -4.96 -9.91 -7.77
N ILE A 233 -5.12 -10.76 -6.76
CA ILE A 233 -4.54 -10.56 -5.42
C ILE A 233 -3.02 -10.74 -5.47
N GLY A 234 -2.24 -9.99 -4.67
CA GLY A 234 -0.78 -10.08 -4.65
C GLY A 234 -0.22 -11.48 -4.40
N TRP A 235 -0.95 -12.31 -3.64
CA TRP A 235 -0.55 -13.69 -3.32
C TRP A 235 -0.43 -14.61 -4.55
N ASP A 236 -1.15 -14.32 -5.65
CA ASP A 236 -1.05 -15.09 -6.90
C ASP A 236 0.31 -14.91 -7.61
N PHE A 237 1.13 -13.95 -7.14
CA PHE A 237 2.38 -13.52 -7.79
C PHE A 237 3.62 -13.54 -6.89
N ARG A 238 3.51 -14.08 -5.66
CA ARG A 238 4.57 -14.12 -4.64
C ARG A 238 4.94 -15.55 -4.20
N ARG A 239 5.08 -16.47 -5.16
CA ARG A 239 5.55 -17.83 -4.88
C ARG A 239 7.03 -17.83 -4.47
N PHE A 240 7.33 -18.29 -3.25
CA PHE A 240 8.69 -18.23 -2.67
C PHE A 240 9.58 -19.44 -3.01
N HIS A 241 9.02 -20.63 -3.28
CA HIS A 241 9.80 -21.82 -3.64
C HIS A 241 9.42 -22.34 -5.03
N ASP A 242 10.39 -22.89 -5.76
CA ASP A 242 10.19 -23.45 -7.11
C ASP A 242 9.68 -24.92 -7.04
N GLU A 243 8.62 -25.15 -6.25
CA GLU A 243 7.90 -26.43 -6.16
C GLU A 243 6.56 -26.37 -6.91
N ASP A 244 6.21 -27.41 -7.68
CA ASP A 244 4.96 -27.43 -8.47
C ASP A 244 3.69 -27.44 -7.63
N SER A 245 3.80 -27.86 -6.36
CA SER A 245 2.76 -27.81 -5.33
C SER A 245 2.47 -26.40 -4.80
N ASP A 246 3.43 -25.47 -4.89
CA ASP A 246 3.27 -24.13 -4.36
C ASP A 246 2.27 -23.31 -5.20
N TRP A 247 1.61 -22.34 -4.57
CA TRP A 247 0.62 -21.48 -5.22
C TRP A 247 1.27 -20.32 -5.98
N GLY A 248 0.72 -19.98 -7.15
CA GLY A 248 1.05 -18.75 -7.88
C GLY A 248 2.29 -18.81 -8.78
N SER A 249 2.68 -17.62 -9.25
CA SER A 249 3.92 -17.34 -10.01
C SER A 249 4.91 -16.57 -9.13
N LYS A 250 6.17 -16.42 -9.57
CA LYS A 250 7.17 -15.57 -8.88
C LYS A 250 7.26 -14.12 -9.41
N LEU A 251 6.29 -13.66 -10.21
CA LEU A 251 6.31 -12.37 -10.90
C LEU A 251 6.74 -11.19 -10.01
N MET A 252 6.16 -11.04 -8.82
CA MET A 252 6.46 -9.93 -7.90
C MET A 252 7.79 -10.07 -7.15
N LEU A 253 8.45 -11.23 -7.23
CA LEU A 253 9.77 -11.50 -6.65
C LEU A 253 10.90 -11.38 -7.69
N LEU A 254 10.58 -11.13 -8.97
CA LEU A 254 11.58 -10.81 -9.98
C LEU A 254 12.23 -9.44 -9.67
N PRO A 255 13.55 -9.27 -9.88
CA PRO A 255 14.25 -8.02 -9.54
C PRO A 255 13.66 -6.77 -10.22
N GLU A 256 13.26 -6.90 -11.49
CA GLU A 256 12.65 -5.83 -12.27
C GLU A 256 11.32 -5.38 -11.65
N PHE A 257 10.46 -6.35 -11.35
CA PHE A 257 9.16 -6.11 -10.74
C PHE A 257 9.29 -5.59 -9.30
N SER A 258 10.38 -5.90 -8.60
CA SER A 258 10.65 -5.35 -7.26
C SER A 258 10.90 -3.83 -7.25
N ASN A 259 11.36 -3.25 -8.37
CA ASN A 259 11.47 -1.79 -8.53
C ASN A 259 10.17 -1.14 -9.02
N LEU A 260 9.34 -1.90 -9.74
CA LEU A 260 8.12 -1.44 -10.40
C LEU A 260 6.97 -1.24 -9.41
N THR A 261 6.07 -0.28 -9.66
CA THR A 261 4.87 -0.12 -8.82
C THR A 261 3.72 -1.02 -9.28
N MET A 262 3.17 -1.80 -8.35
CA MET A 262 2.11 -2.77 -8.56
C MET A 262 0.77 -2.22 -8.08
N LEU A 263 -0.23 -2.22 -8.96
CA LEU A 263 -1.62 -1.93 -8.62
C LEU A 263 -2.44 -3.22 -8.67
N GLY A 264 -2.83 -3.73 -7.50
CA GLY A 264 -3.60 -4.97 -7.35
C GLY A 264 -5.01 -4.73 -6.80
N ILE A 265 -5.84 -5.77 -6.76
CA ILE A 265 -7.14 -5.70 -6.05
C ILE A 265 -7.00 -5.95 -4.54
N GLU A 266 -5.84 -6.46 -4.12
CA GLU A 266 -5.41 -6.69 -2.75
C GLU A 266 -3.88 -6.55 -2.70
N THR A 267 -3.35 -5.81 -1.72
CA THR A 267 -1.92 -5.69 -1.43
C THR A 267 -1.50 -6.65 -0.32
N THR A 268 -0.26 -7.13 -0.42
CA THR A 268 0.43 -7.88 0.65
C THR A 268 1.29 -6.98 1.56
N ALA A 269 1.04 -5.66 1.54
CA ALA A 269 1.68 -4.61 2.35
C ALA A 269 3.17 -4.35 2.05
N TRP A 270 3.60 -4.57 0.80
CA TRP A 270 4.95 -4.22 0.34
C TRP A 270 5.04 -2.76 -0.13
N ALA A 271 6.23 -2.15 0.00
CA ALA A 271 6.45 -0.73 -0.27
C ALA A 271 6.22 -0.28 -1.73
N ASN A 272 6.07 -1.22 -2.67
CA ASN A 272 5.78 -1.00 -4.09
C ASN A 272 4.39 -1.53 -4.53
N GLU A 273 3.53 -1.98 -3.61
CA GLU A 273 2.27 -2.64 -3.93
C GLU A 273 1.05 -1.95 -3.28
N PHE A 274 0.10 -1.48 -4.10
CA PHE A 274 -1.08 -0.74 -3.66
C PHE A 274 -2.37 -1.42 -4.10
N ALA A 275 -3.37 -1.46 -3.22
CA ALA A 275 -4.68 -2.00 -3.56
C ALA A 275 -5.60 -0.91 -4.13
N ILE A 276 -6.15 -1.18 -5.31
CA ILE A 276 -7.13 -0.36 -6.02
C ILE A 276 -8.49 -1.11 -6.09
N PRO A 277 -9.63 -0.41 -6.25
CA PRO A 277 -10.96 -1.01 -6.17
C PRO A 277 -11.18 -2.17 -7.15
N TYR A 278 -11.87 -3.21 -6.69
CA TYR A 278 -12.42 -4.23 -7.59
C TYR A 278 -13.40 -3.58 -8.58
N PRO A 279 -13.46 -4.04 -9.84
CA PRO A 279 -14.45 -3.54 -10.80
C PRO A 279 -15.87 -3.93 -10.36
N THR A 280 -16.70 -2.92 -10.08
CA THR A 280 -18.12 -3.10 -9.74
C THR A 280 -18.94 -3.42 -10.98
N TYR A 281 -20.28 -3.41 -10.88
CA TYR A 281 -21.18 -3.59 -12.02
C TYR A 281 -21.67 -2.26 -12.65
N PHE A 282 -21.26 -1.11 -12.10
CA PHE A 282 -21.74 0.22 -12.48
C PHE A 282 -20.62 1.06 -13.12
N HIS A 283 -20.80 1.38 -14.40
CA HIS A 283 -19.86 2.08 -15.26
C HIS A 283 -20.59 3.24 -15.96
N PRO A 284 -20.76 4.37 -15.26
CA PRO A 284 -21.50 5.53 -15.76
C PRO A 284 -20.73 6.24 -16.88
N LYS A 285 -21.45 7.06 -17.65
CA LYS A 285 -20.89 7.93 -18.71
C LYS A 285 -20.84 9.41 -18.34
N SER A 286 -21.45 9.81 -17.21
CA SER A 286 -21.57 11.22 -16.81
C SER A 286 -21.75 11.38 -15.29
N LEU A 287 -21.41 12.55 -14.73
CA LEU A 287 -21.68 12.89 -13.33
C LEU A 287 -23.18 12.79 -13.00
N THR A 288 -24.04 13.15 -13.96
CA THR A 288 -25.50 13.09 -13.78
C THR A 288 -26.00 11.66 -13.53
N GLU A 289 -25.39 10.63 -14.13
CA GLU A 289 -25.71 9.22 -13.81
C GLU A 289 -25.29 8.84 -12.39
N ILE A 290 -24.12 9.29 -11.94
CA ILE A 290 -23.63 9.10 -10.56
C ILE A 290 -24.57 9.78 -9.57
N TRP A 291 -24.96 11.04 -9.80
CA TRP A 291 -25.88 11.77 -8.94
C TRP A 291 -27.27 11.12 -8.88
N ARG A 292 -27.81 10.64 -10.01
CA ARG A 292 -29.07 9.86 -10.04
C ARG A 292 -28.96 8.61 -9.18
N TRP A 293 -27.86 7.86 -9.31
CA TRP A 293 -27.62 6.66 -8.50
C TRP A 293 -27.48 6.98 -7.01
N GLN A 294 -26.64 7.96 -6.65
CA GLN A 294 -26.46 8.43 -5.28
C GLN A 294 -27.78 8.91 -4.64
N LYS A 295 -28.59 9.69 -5.37
CA LYS A 295 -29.92 10.13 -4.92
C LYS A 295 -30.84 8.94 -4.65
N LYS A 296 -30.84 7.95 -5.56
CA LYS A 296 -31.59 6.71 -5.39
C LYS A 296 -31.14 5.94 -4.14
N VAL A 297 -29.86 5.59 -3.97
CA VAL A 297 -29.40 4.80 -2.80
C VAL A 297 -29.50 5.54 -1.47
N LYS A 298 -29.49 6.89 -1.47
CA LYS A 298 -29.86 7.72 -0.30
C LYS A 298 -31.33 7.50 0.08
N SER A 299 -32.24 7.55 -0.90
CA SER A 299 -33.69 7.49 -0.68
C SER A 299 -34.27 6.11 -0.31
N VAL A 300 -33.56 5.01 -0.57
CA VAL A 300 -34.05 3.66 -0.28
C VAL A 300 -34.25 3.45 1.23
N LYS A 301 -35.48 3.08 1.60
CA LYS A 301 -35.84 2.56 2.94
C LYS A 301 -35.29 1.15 3.11
N ARG A 302 -34.55 0.91 4.20
CA ARG A 302 -33.87 -0.36 4.48
C ARG A 302 -34.68 -1.17 5.47
N LYS A 303 -35.13 -2.35 5.06
CA LYS A 303 -35.98 -3.25 5.86
C LYS A 303 -35.16 -4.08 6.85
N TYR A 304 -33.96 -4.50 6.44
CA TYR A 304 -33.10 -5.41 7.20
C TYR A 304 -32.02 -4.64 7.95
N LEU A 305 -31.69 -5.09 9.16
CA LEU A 305 -30.64 -4.49 9.97
C LEU A 305 -29.28 -4.79 9.35
N PHE A 306 -29.03 -6.05 9.01
CA PHE A 306 -27.79 -6.47 8.38
C PHE A 306 -28.04 -7.47 7.26
N SER A 307 -27.01 -7.77 6.48
CA SER A 307 -27.06 -8.74 5.40
C SER A 307 -25.74 -9.44 5.20
N PHE A 308 -25.80 -10.67 4.70
CA PHE A 308 -24.64 -11.41 4.24
C PHE A 308 -24.92 -12.01 2.86
N VAL A 309 -23.98 -11.81 1.95
CA VAL A 309 -23.95 -12.46 0.63
C VAL A 309 -22.71 -13.34 0.62
N GLY A 310 -22.91 -14.66 0.60
CA GLY A 310 -21.82 -15.62 0.68
C GLY A 310 -22.29 -17.06 0.86
N GLY A 311 -21.35 -18.00 0.76
CA GLY A 311 -21.58 -19.41 1.06
C GLY A 311 -20.78 -19.89 2.28
N PRO A 312 -21.20 -20.99 2.92
CA PRO A 312 -20.43 -21.66 3.98
C PRO A 312 -19.12 -22.26 3.44
N ARG A 313 -18.21 -22.64 4.33
CA ARG A 313 -17.03 -23.46 4.03
C ARG A 313 -17.20 -24.84 4.66
N PRO A 314 -17.86 -25.82 3.99
CA PRO A 314 -18.21 -27.11 4.60
C PRO A 314 -17.01 -28.01 4.95
N LYS A 315 -15.79 -27.64 4.56
CA LYS A 315 -14.54 -28.31 4.94
C LYS A 315 -13.76 -27.60 6.07
N LEU A 316 -14.32 -26.54 6.65
CA LEU A 316 -13.67 -25.69 7.66
C LEU A 316 -14.66 -25.33 8.78
N ASP A 317 -14.74 -26.21 9.77
CA ASP A 317 -15.46 -25.96 11.02
C ASP A 317 -14.89 -24.74 11.76
N GLY A 318 -15.74 -24.01 12.47
CA GLY A 318 -15.35 -22.76 13.14
C GLY A 318 -15.00 -21.59 12.21
N SER A 319 -15.20 -21.70 10.89
CA SER A 319 -14.98 -20.58 9.96
C SER A 319 -15.93 -19.42 10.24
N ILE A 320 -15.42 -18.18 10.19
CA ILE A 320 -16.21 -16.96 10.44
C ILE A 320 -17.46 -16.87 9.56
N ARG A 321 -17.40 -17.36 8.31
CA ARG A 321 -18.56 -17.41 7.41
C ARG A 321 -19.66 -18.33 7.94
N GLY A 322 -19.30 -19.48 8.53
CA GLY A 322 -20.26 -20.38 9.17
C GLY A 322 -20.98 -19.71 10.34
N GLU A 323 -20.24 -19.06 11.24
CA GLU A 323 -20.83 -18.37 12.40
C GLU A 323 -21.68 -17.16 11.99
N ILE A 324 -21.25 -16.37 10.99
CA ILE A 324 -22.07 -15.29 10.41
C ILE A 324 -23.38 -15.84 9.84
N ILE A 325 -23.36 -16.95 9.10
CA ILE A 325 -24.57 -17.59 8.55
C ILE A 325 -25.48 -18.05 9.70
N LYS A 326 -24.94 -18.74 10.71
CA LYS A 326 -25.66 -19.21 11.90
C LYS A 326 -26.37 -18.07 12.62
N GLN A 327 -25.67 -16.98 12.95
CA GLN A 327 -26.29 -15.80 13.59
C GLN A 327 -27.29 -15.07 12.68
N CYS A 328 -27.02 -15.01 11.37
CA CYS A 328 -27.92 -14.40 10.40
C CYS A 328 -29.26 -15.17 10.32
N LEU A 329 -29.22 -16.51 10.28
CA LEU A 329 -30.41 -17.37 10.32
C LEU A 329 -31.15 -17.27 11.66
N ALA A 330 -30.42 -17.26 12.79
CA ALA A 330 -30.98 -17.08 14.13
C ALA A 330 -31.52 -15.66 14.42
N SER A 331 -31.36 -14.70 13.50
CA SER A 331 -31.72 -13.30 13.74
C SER A 331 -33.23 -12.98 13.69
N HIS A 332 -34.08 -13.98 13.45
CA HIS A 332 -35.55 -13.86 13.30
C HIS A 332 -35.95 -12.75 12.30
N GLY A 333 -35.41 -12.82 11.07
CA GLY A 333 -35.76 -11.92 9.97
C GLY A 333 -35.11 -10.52 10.03
N LYS A 334 -34.18 -10.26 10.96
CA LYS A 334 -33.38 -9.02 10.98
C LYS A 334 -32.24 -9.04 9.95
N CYS A 335 -31.72 -10.22 9.61
CA CYS A 335 -30.72 -10.41 8.57
C CYS A 335 -31.35 -10.71 7.20
N ASN A 336 -30.73 -10.20 6.13
CA ASN A 336 -31.01 -10.62 4.75
C ASN A 336 -29.87 -11.51 4.24
N PHE A 337 -30.13 -12.82 4.09
CA PHE A 337 -29.12 -13.78 3.64
C PHE A 337 -29.30 -14.11 2.15
N LEU A 338 -28.21 -14.02 1.37
CA LEU A 338 -28.13 -14.62 0.04
C LEU A 338 -27.07 -15.73 0.06
N ASN A 339 -27.54 -16.97 0.03
CA ASN A 339 -26.69 -18.15 0.05
C ASN A 339 -26.07 -18.41 -1.34
N CYS A 340 -24.79 -18.07 -1.51
CA CYS A 340 -24.06 -18.25 -2.76
C CYS A 340 -23.64 -19.71 -3.06
N PHE A 341 -23.92 -20.67 -2.16
CA PHE A 341 -23.72 -22.09 -2.45
C PHE A 341 -24.85 -22.69 -3.29
N VAL A 342 -26.06 -22.12 -3.19
CA VAL A 342 -27.27 -22.59 -3.89
C VAL A 342 -27.75 -21.58 -4.93
N ASN A 343 -27.52 -20.29 -4.69
CA ASN A 343 -27.91 -19.22 -5.60
C ASN A 343 -26.71 -18.72 -6.38
N ASP A 344 -26.90 -18.48 -7.67
CA ASP A 344 -26.00 -17.66 -8.47
C ASP A 344 -25.83 -16.26 -7.83
N CYS A 345 -24.60 -15.99 -7.41
CA CYS A 345 -24.10 -14.74 -6.83
C CYS A 345 -23.21 -13.95 -7.80
N ASP A 346 -23.26 -14.25 -9.10
CA ASP A 346 -22.71 -13.41 -10.16
C ASP A 346 -23.78 -12.47 -10.74
N ASN A 347 -25.06 -12.71 -10.41
CA ASN A 347 -26.18 -11.85 -10.82
C ASN A 347 -26.27 -10.53 -10.02
N PRO A 348 -26.00 -9.37 -10.64
CA PRO A 348 -25.97 -8.09 -9.95
C PRO A 348 -27.33 -7.63 -9.45
N VAL A 349 -28.44 -7.99 -10.11
CA VAL A 349 -29.79 -7.60 -9.67
C VAL A 349 -30.10 -8.24 -8.31
N LYS A 350 -29.70 -9.50 -8.09
CA LYS A 350 -29.86 -10.20 -6.80
C LYS A 350 -29.01 -9.54 -5.70
N ILE A 351 -27.72 -9.32 -5.96
CA ILE A 351 -26.75 -8.76 -5.01
C ILE A 351 -27.16 -7.35 -4.58
N MET A 352 -27.40 -6.45 -5.55
CA MET A 352 -27.76 -5.06 -5.30
C MET A 352 -29.09 -4.96 -4.56
N LYS A 353 -30.09 -5.78 -4.92
CA LYS A 353 -31.37 -5.87 -4.19
C LYS A 353 -31.17 -6.27 -2.72
N VAL A 354 -30.22 -7.14 -2.39
CA VAL A 354 -29.95 -7.53 -0.99
C VAL A 354 -29.31 -6.38 -0.22
N PHE A 355 -28.25 -5.77 -0.76
CA PHE A 355 -27.51 -4.71 -0.08
C PHE A 355 -28.28 -3.39 0.02
N GLU A 356 -29.09 -3.03 -0.98
CA GLU A 356 -29.92 -1.81 -0.92
C GLU A 356 -30.97 -1.85 0.18
N ASN A 357 -31.50 -3.04 0.48
CA ASN A 357 -32.55 -3.23 1.49
C ASN A 357 -32.01 -3.38 2.92
N SER A 358 -30.70 -3.32 3.13
CA SER A 358 -30.03 -3.71 4.38
C SER A 358 -29.14 -2.59 4.91
N VAL A 359 -29.20 -2.25 6.20
CA VAL A 359 -28.43 -1.12 6.75
C VAL A 359 -26.92 -1.43 6.77
N PHE A 360 -26.57 -2.60 7.31
CA PHE A 360 -25.21 -3.10 7.40
C PHE A 360 -24.97 -4.29 6.45
N CYS A 361 -23.76 -4.42 5.93
CA CYS A 361 -23.36 -5.48 5.01
C CYS A 361 -22.09 -6.16 5.52
N LEU A 362 -22.19 -7.44 5.86
CA LEU A 362 -21.11 -8.19 6.50
C LEU A 362 -20.07 -8.60 5.46
N GLN A 363 -18.82 -8.18 5.66
CA GLN A 363 -17.69 -8.41 4.76
C GLN A 363 -16.58 -9.20 5.48
N PRO A 364 -16.80 -10.50 5.77
CA PRO A 364 -15.77 -11.37 6.32
C PRO A 364 -14.70 -11.71 5.28
N SER A 365 -13.53 -12.04 5.81
CA SER A 365 -12.40 -12.68 5.13
C SER A 365 -12.81 -13.96 4.36
N GLY A 366 -11.92 -14.41 3.48
CA GLY A 366 -12.08 -15.60 2.65
C GLY A 366 -10.78 -16.37 2.50
N ASP A 367 -10.50 -16.79 1.26
CA ASP A 367 -9.16 -17.28 0.90
C ASP A 367 -8.15 -16.10 0.79
N SER A 368 -8.69 -14.88 0.68
CA SER A 368 -8.00 -13.59 0.71
C SER A 368 -8.63 -12.67 1.77
N TYR A 369 -7.98 -11.56 2.11
CA TYR A 369 -8.54 -10.62 3.10
C TYR A 369 -9.71 -9.80 2.54
N THR A 370 -9.67 -9.49 1.24
CA THR A 370 -10.61 -8.62 0.53
C THR A 370 -11.55 -9.40 -0.38
N ARG A 371 -12.58 -8.71 -0.91
CA ARG A 371 -13.61 -9.28 -1.78
C ARG A 371 -14.36 -8.18 -2.54
N ARG A 372 -14.68 -8.40 -3.82
CA ARG A 372 -15.52 -7.52 -4.67
C ARG A 372 -16.76 -6.98 -3.95
N SER A 373 -17.43 -7.85 -3.20
CA SER A 373 -18.67 -7.55 -2.48
C SER A 373 -18.58 -6.40 -1.47
N ILE A 374 -17.38 -5.98 -1.02
CA ILE A 374 -17.17 -4.74 -0.26
C ILE A 374 -17.64 -3.55 -1.10
N PHE A 375 -17.14 -3.45 -2.33
CA PHE A 375 -17.43 -2.38 -3.28
C PHE A 375 -18.88 -2.39 -3.72
N ASP A 376 -19.45 -3.56 -4.02
CA ASP A 376 -20.88 -3.69 -4.34
C ASP A 376 -21.78 -3.22 -3.18
N SER A 377 -21.37 -3.45 -1.92
CA SER A 377 -22.12 -2.97 -0.75
C SER A 377 -22.05 -1.44 -0.56
N ILE A 378 -20.88 -0.83 -0.82
CA ILE A 378 -20.70 0.63 -0.80
C ILE A 378 -21.48 1.27 -1.96
N LEU A 379 -21.41 0.69 -3.17
CA LEU A 379 -22.19 1.08 -4.33
C LEU A 379 -23.70 1.03 -4.05
N ALA A 380 -24.16 0.03 -3.30
CA ALA A 380 -25.54 -0.08 -2.84
C ALA A 380 -25.91 0.90 -1.70
N GLY A 381 -24.97 1.71 -1.18
CA GLY A 381 -25.18 2.63 -0.06
C GLY A 381 -25.35 1.94 1.31
N CYS A 382 -24.85 0.71 1.43
CA CYS A 382 -24.85 -0.10 2.65
C CYS A 382 -23.58 0.12 3.46
N ILE A 383 -23.66 0.11 4.79
CA ILE A 383 -22.48 0.27 5.65
C ILE A 383 -21.71 -1.05 5.70
N PRO A 384 -20.46 -1.13 5.21
CA PRO A 384 -19.64 -2.33 5.35
C PRO A 384 -19.30 -2.60 6.83
N VAL A 385 -19.36 -3.88 7.21
CA VAL A 385 -18.88 -4.39 8.50
C VAL A 385 -17.69 -5.28 8.24
N PHE A 386 -16.51 -4.86 8.67
CA PHE A 386 -15.25 -5.58 8.47
C PHE A 386 -14.89 -6.40 9.71
N PHE A 387 -14.27 -7.55 9.48
CA PHE A 387 -13.83 -8.46 10.54
C PHE A 387 -12.30 -8.59 10.67
N SER A 388 -11.57 -8.08 9.68
CA SER A 388 -10.11 -7.88 9.70
C SER A 388 -9.78 -6.46 9.21
N PRO A 389 -8.81 -5.75 9.80
CA PRO A 389 -8.29 -4.49 9.25
C PRO A 389 -7.73 -4.67 7.83
N GLY A 390 -7.18 -5.85 7.54
CA GLY A 390 -6.67 -6.25 6.23
C GLY A 390 -7.74 -6.35 5.14
N SER A 391 -9.04 -6.34 5.48
CA SER A 391 -10.13 -6.38 4.50
C SER A 391 -10.46 -5.02 3.86
N GLY A 392 -9.93 -3.91 4.38
CA GLY A 392 -10.21 -2.60 3.81
C GLY A 392 -9.34 -1.45 4.31
N TYR A 393 -9.03 -1.40 5.61
CA TYR A 393 -8.30 -0.28 6.23
C TYR A 393 -6.84 -0.23 5.78
N ASN A 394 -6.18 -1.39 5.71
CA ASN A 394 -4.79 -1.51 5.29
C ASN A 394 -4.63 -1.67 3.76
N GLN A 395 -5.74 -1.56 3.01
CA GLN A 395 -5.80 -1.88 1.59
C GLN A 395 -6.03 -0.61 0.76
N TYR A 396 -7.24 -0.06 0.83
CA TYR A 396 -7.72 0.95 -0.11
C TYR A 396 -7.48 2.38 0.41
N ILE A 397 -6.26 2.63 0.89
CA ILE A 397 -5.85 3.86 1.59
C ILE A 397 -6.00 5.14 0.76
N TRP A 398 -6.04 5.04 -0.57
CA TRP A 398 -6.29 6.15 -1.49
C TRP A 398 -7.78 6.47 -1.71
N TYR A 399 -8.66 5.52 -1.37
CA TYR A 399 -10.08 5.53 -1.77
C TYR A 399 -11.05 5.68 -0.59
N PHE A 400 -10.64 5.20 0.60
CA PHE A 400 -11.45 5.26 1.82
C PHE A 400 -10.95 6.34 2.80
N PRO A 401 -11.85 6.96 3.59
CA PRO A 401 -11.45 7.89 4.65
C PRO A 401 -10.51 7.23 5.68
N LYS A 402 -9.45 7.93 6.09
CA LYS A 402 -8.51 7.46 7.13
C LYS A 402 -9.19 7.10 8.45
N ASP A 403 -10.22 7.87 8.83
CA ASP A 403 -11.10 7.54 9.96
C ASP A 403 -12.18 6.55 9.52
N TYR A 404 -11.93 5.27 9.78
CA TYR A 404 -12.83 4.19 9.41
C TYR A 404 -14.20 4.27 10.11
N THR A 405 -14.28 4.87 11.30
CA THR A 405 -15.53 4.94 12.07
C THR A 405 -16.62 5.76 11.37
N LYS A 406 -16.21 6.60 10.40
CA LYS A 406 -17.09 7.41 9.55
C LYS A 406 -17.82 6.62 8.48
N TYR A 407 -17.35 5.44 8.06
CA TYR A 407 -17.97 4.71 6.94
C TYR A 407 -18.18 3.21 7.19
N SER A 408 -17.53 2.60 8.18
CA SER A 408 -17.63 1.16 8.46
C SER A 408 -17.78 0.84 9.96
N VAL A 409 -18.25 -0.36 10.24
CA VAL A 409 -18.18 -0.98 11.58
C VAL A 409 -17.06 -2.01 11.56
N TYR A 410 -16.29 -2.10 12.65
CA TYR A 410 -15.31 -3.16 12.87
C TYR A 410 -15.81 -4.10 13.99
N ILE A 411 -15.73 -5.41 13.76
CA ILE A 411 -16.04 -6.45 14.75
C ILE A 411 -14.94 -7.52 14.66
N PRO A 412 -14.07 -7.70 15.66
CA PRO A 412 -12.95 -8.64 15.55
C PRO A 412 -13.38 -10.08 15.21
N GLU A 413 -12.70 -10.69 14.24
CA GLU A 413 -12.99 -12.08 13.79
C GLU A 413 -12.92 -13.10 14.93
N ASN A 414 -12.00 -12.93 15.89
CA ASN A 414 -11.85 -13.84 17.03
C ASN A 414 -13.07 -13.82 17.98
N GLU A 415 -13.65 -12.64 18.23
CA GLU A 415 -14.82 -12.49 19.10
C GLU A 415 -16.08 -13.12 18.48
N MET A 416 -16.18 -13.07 17.14
CA MET A 416 -17.20 -13.80 16.38
C MET A 416 -16.99 -15.31 16.51
N ARG A 417 -15.79 -15.83 16.19
CA ARG A 417 -15.48 -17.27 16.20
C ARG A 417 -15.70 -17.90 17.58
N ASN A 418 -15.41 -17.17 18.66
CA ASN A 418 -15.61 -17.64 20.03
C ASN A 418 -17.09 -17.58 20.49
N GLY A 419 -18.03 -17.12 19.66
CA GLY A 419 -19.45 -17.00 20.01
C GLY A 419 -19.77 -15.88 21.02
N THR A 420 -18.78 -15.09 21.44
CA THR A 420 -18.92 -14.03 22.45
C THR A 420 -19.73 -12.82 21.98
N VAL A 421 -19.86 -12.65 20.65
CA VAL A 421 -20.51 -11.50 20.02
C VAL A 421 -21.80 -11.90 19.31
N SER A 422 -22.87 -11.14 19.56
CA SER A 422 -24.13 -11.19 18.81
C SER A 422 -24.23 -10.02 17.83
N LEU A 423 -24.16 -10.32 16.53
CA LEU A 423 -24.28 -9.34 15.44
C LEU A 423 -25.58 -8.51 15.54
N LYS A 424 -26.69 -9.17 15.91
CA LYS A 424 -28.00 -8.53 16.08
C LYS A 424 -27.97 -7.46 17.19
N ASN A 425 -27.24 -7.71 18.26
CA ASN A 425 -27.16 -6.81 19.40
C ASN A 425 -26.20 -5.66 19.10
N ILE A 426 -24.95 -5.93 18.70
CA ILE A 426 -23.96 -4.89 18.40
C ILE A 426 -24.47 -3.92 17.33
N LEU A 427 -24.96 -4.42 16.20
CA LEU A 427 -25.46 -3.57 15.11
C LEU A 427 -26.80 -2.90 15.46
N GLY A 428 -27.58 -3.49 16.38
CA GLY A 428 -28.83 -2.93 16.89
C GLY A 428 -28.64 -1.78 17.88
N MET A 429 -27.52 -1.73 18.59
CA MET A 429 -27.17 -0.66 19.54
C MET A 429 -26.62 0.60 18.86
N ILE A 430 -26.32 0.56 17.55
CA ILE A 430 -25.80 1.74 16.83
C ILE A 430 -26.92 2.75 16.60
N ALA A 431 -26.79 3.93 17.21
CA ALA A 431 -27.75 5.03 17.08
C ALA A 431 -28.07 5.40 15.62
N LYS A 432 -29.34 5.74 15.35
CA LYS A 432 -29.84 6.04 13.99
C LYS A 432 -29.11 7.22 13.35
N GLU A 433 -28.72 8.19 14.16
CA GLU A 433 -28.00 9.42 13.78
C GLU A 433 -26.59 9.06 13.30
N ARG A 434 -25.94 8.10 13.97
CA ARG A 434 -24.64 7.55 13.53
C ARG A 434 -24.80 6.76 12.23
N ILE A 435 -25.84 5.94 12.09
CA ILE A 435 -26.14 5.22 10.84
C ILE A 435 -26.35 6.21 9.67
N LEU A 436 -27.08 7.31 9.89
CA LEU A 436 -27.30 8.33 8.86
C LEU A 436 -26.01 9.04 8.46
N ARG A 437 -25.15 9.40 9.43
CA ARG A 437 -23.81 9.96 9.15
C ARG A 437 -22.96 8.97 8.35
N MET A 438 -22.90 7.70 8.77
CA MET A 438 -22.10 6.68 8.08
C MET A 438 -22.59 6.44 6.65
N ARG A 439 -23.91 6.35 6.43
CA ARG A 439 -24.46 6.25 5.07
C ARG A 439 -24.19 7.49 4.20
N LYS A 440 -24.12 8.69 4.79
CA LYS A 440 -23.74 9.91 4.05
C LYS A 440 -22.31 9.79 3.50
N GLU A 441 -21.37 9.29 4.30
CA GLU A 441 -19.98 9.08 3.88
C GLU A 441 -19.83 7.91 2.91
N VAL A 442 -20.48 6.76 3.15
CA VAL A 442 -20.52 5.62 2.20
C VAL A 442 -20.96 6.08 0.80
N VAL A 443 -21.99 6.93 0.69
CA VAL A 443 -22.47 7.40 -0.61
C VAL A 443 -21.50 8.41 -1.27
N LYS A 444 -20.67 9.14 -0.51
CA LYS A 444 -19.59 9.97 -1.06
C LYS A 444 -18.44 9.13 -1.64
N ILE A 445 -18.21 7.92 -1.14
CA ILE A 445 -17.14 7.02 -1.61
C ILE A 445 -17.46 6.46 -3.01
N ILE A 446 -18.75 6.30 -3.36
CA ILE A 446 -19.20 5.68 -4.63
C ILE A 446 -18.42 6.10 -5.89
N PRO A 447 -18.29 7.39 -6.26
CA PRO A 447 -17.52 7.79 -7.45
C PRO A 447 -16.06 7.30 -7.43
N LYS A 448 -15.42 7.27 -6.26
CA LYS A 448 -14.01 6.88 -6.10
C LYS A 448 -13.76 5.38 -6.27
N ILE A 449 -14.81 4.54 -6.33
CA ILE A 449 -14.68 3.08 -6.39
C ILE A 449 -15.29 2.44 -7.64
N ILE A 450 -15.71 3.26 -8.60
CA ILE A 450 -16.25 2.82 -9.89
C ILE A 450 -15.27 3.20 -10.99
N TYR A 451 -15.39 2.51 -12.12
CA TYR A 451 -14.63 2.79 -13.34
C TYR A 451 -15.61 3.34 -14.38
N ASN A 452 -15.69 4.66 -14.59
CA ASN A 452 -16.56 5.24 -15.60
C ASN A 452 -16.16 4.75 -17.00
N LYS A 453 -17.15 4.63 -17.89
CA LYS A 453 -16.90 4.33 -19.29
C LYS A 453 -16.38 5.61 -19.97
N PRO A 454 -15.36 5.53 -20.85
CA PRO A 454 -14.99 6.67 -21.69
C PRO A 454 -16.23 7.24 -22.40
N GLY A 455 -16.40 8.55 -22.33
CA GLY A 455 -17.56 9.25 -22.87
C GLY A 455 -17.15 10.61 -23.42
N PHE A 456 -17.80 11.02 -24.50
CA PHE A 456 -17.63 12.35 -25.07
C PHE A 456 -18.39 13.37 -24.22
N GLY A 457 -17.74 13.91 -23.20
CA GLY A 457 -18.31 14.92 -22.30
C GLY A 457 -17.23 15.77 -21.64
N PRO A 458 -17.50 17.07 -21.38
CA PRO A 458 -16.51 17.99 -20.81
C PRO A 458 -16.31 17.82 -19.29
N GLU A 459 -17.15 17.03 -18.62
CA GLU A 459 -17.08 16.83 -17.17
C GLU A 459 -16.15 15.67 -16.80
N LYS A 460 -14.94 15.97 -16.32
CA LYS A 460 -14.03 14.98 -15.75
C LYS A 460 -14.61 14.38 -14.45
N ILE A 461 -14.72 13.06 -14.40
CA ILE A 461 -15.15 12.32 -13.21
C ILE A 461 -13.90 11.84 -12.48
N GLU A 462 -13.64 12.31 -11.26
CA GLU A 462 -12.59 11.73 -10.41
C GLU A 462 -13.05 10.33 -9.93
N ASP A 463 -12.56 9.29 -10.60
CA ASP A 463 -12.97 7.90 -10.37
C ASP A 463 -11.83 6.99 -9.90
N ALA A 464 -12.07 5.66 -9.84
CA ALA A 464 -11.08 4.71 -9.34
C ALA A 464 -9.78 4.67 -10.18
N PHE A 465 -9.86 4.92 -11.50
CA PHE A 465 -8.72 5.00 -12.41
C PHE A 465 -7.99 6.34 -12.25
N ASP A 466 -8.70 7.47 -12.26
CA ASP A 466 -8.07 8.80 -12.14
C ASP A 466 -7.29 8.91 -10.82
N ILE A 467 -7.88 8.47 -9.70
CA ILE A 467 -7.19 8.43 -8.39
C ILE A 467 -5.95 7.52 -8.43
N ALA A 468 -6.01 6.38 -9.12
CA ALA A 468 -4.85 5.48 -9.23
C ALA A 468 -3.70 6.13 -10.01
N VAL A 469 -4.03 6.83 -11.10
CA VAL A 469 -3.07 7.53 -11.97
C VAL A 469 -2.45 8.72 -11.26
N ASP A 470 -3.25 9.59 -10.64
CA ASP A 470 -2.73 10.76 -9.93
C ASP A 470 -1.85 10.36 -8.74
N ARG A 471 -2.24 9.33 -7.97
CA ARG A 471 -1.41 8.77 -6.87
C ARG A 471 -0.12 8.11 -7.37
N MET A 472 -0.14 7.54 -8.56
CA MET A 472 1.06 6.98 -9.20
C MET A 472 2.02 8.10 -9.61
N LEU A 473 1.52 9.17 -10.23
CA LEU A 473 2.32 10.34 -10.62
C LEU A 473 2.93 11.03 -9.39
N GLU A 474 2.15 11.26 -8.33
CA GLU A 474 2.64 11.75 -7.02
C GLU A 474 3.80 10.88 -6.50
N ARG A 475 3.66 9.56 -6.59
CA ARG A 475 4.68 8.59 -6.16
C ARG A 475 5.95 8.68 -7.01
N VAL A 476 5.86 8.70 -8.34
CA VAL A 476 7.07 8.82 -9.19
C VAL A 476 7.78 10.14 -8.93
N ALA A 477 7.03 11.26 -8.84
CA ALA A 477 7.61 12.56 -8.52
C ALA A 477 8.33 12.57 -7.16
N MET A 478 7.76 11.92 -6.14
CA MET A 478 8.42 11.74 -4.84
C MET A 478 9.69 10.87 -4.94
N VAL A 479 9.62 9.73 -5.62
CA VAL A 479 10.78 8.83 -5.79
C VAL A 479 11.90 9.48 -6.60
N LYS A 480 11.55 10.27 -7.63
CA LYS A 480 12.50 11.05 -8.43
C LYS A 480 13.27 12.05 -7.57
N ARG A 481 12.57 12.88 -6.78
CA ARG A 481 13.21 13.80 -5.82
C ARG A 481 14.10 13.07 -4.82
N MET A 482 13.67 11.93 -4.29
CA MET A 482 14.49 11.13 -3.37
C MET A 482 15.77 10.61 -4.02
N MET A 483 15.72 10.21 -5.29
CA MET A 483 16.90 9.79 -6.06
C MET A 483 17.84 10.95 -6.35
N GLU A 484 17.30 12.13 -6.70
CA GLU A 484 18.07 13.38 -6.88
C GLU A 484 18.74 13.85 -5.58
N GLU A 485 18.07 13.67 -4.44
CA GLU A 485 18.58 13.97 -3.09
C GLU A 485 19.50 12.87 -2.50
N GLY A 486 19.73 11.76 -3.23
CA GLY A 486 20.56 10.64 -2.77
C GLY A 486 19.99 9.86 -1.57
N LYS A 487 18.68 9.95 -1.31
CA LYS A 487 18.00 9.31 -0.16
C LYS A 487 17.48 7.92 -0.52
N ASP A 488 17.53 7.00 0.45
CA ASP A 488 16.93 5.67 0.29
C ASP A 488 15.40 5.74 0.33
N VAL A 489 14.78 5.11 -0.66
CA VAL A 489 13.33 5.02 -0.87
C VAL A 489 12.68 4.02 0.10
N GLN A 490 13.41 2.99 0.56
CA GLN A 490 12.85 1.97 1.45
C GLN A 490 12.52 2.52 2.85
N ASN A 491 13.43 3.30 3.44
CA ASN A 491 13.25 3.85 4.80
C ASN A 491 12.26 5.03 4.85
N SER A 492 12.14 5.79 3.77
CA SER A 492 11.37 7.03 3.73
C SER A 492 9.90 6.84 3.35
N PHE A 493 9.55 5.85 2.52
CA PHE A 493 8.14 5.61 2.20
C PHE A 493 7.36 5.02 3.38
N LEU A 494 7.99 4.16 4.18
CA LEU A 494 7.43 3.72 5.46
C LEU A 494 7.24 4.91 6.43
N ALA A 495 8.14 5.90 6.45
CA ALA A 495 7.92 7.13 7.22
C ALA A 495 6.72 7.96 6.70
N SER A 496 6.52 8.03 5.38
CA SER A 496 5.39 8.76 4.76
C SER A 496 4.03 8.06 4.90
N ILE A 497 4.01 6.76 5.24
CA ILE A 497 2.79 6.02 5.59
C ILE A 497 2.61 5.97 7.12
N ALA A 498 3.70 5.91 7.90
CA ALA A 498 3.66 5.87 9.37
C ALA A 498 3.33 7.24 10.00
N LEU A 499 3.67 8.36 9.35
CA LEU A 499 3.11 9.68 9.65
C LEU A 499 2.21 10.13 8.49
N PRO A 500 0.93 10.47 8.74
CA PRO A 500 0.48 11.17 9.94
C PRO A 500 -0.33 10.30 10.93
N LEU A 501 0.38 9.64 11.85
CA LEU A 501 -0.06 9.46 13.23
C LEU A 501 0.55 10.49 14.20
N TYR A 502 1.46 11.38 13.73
CA TYR A 502 2.18 12.29 14.63
C TYR A 502 2.72 13.60 14.01
N GLN A 503 1.87 14.43 13.39
CA GLN A 503 2.21 15.87 13.28
C GLN A 503 0.98 16.76 13.01
N SER A 504 0.64 17.58 14.00
CA SER A 504 -0.01 18.87 13.82
C SER A 504 0.74 19.87 14.69
N SER A 505 1.75 20.53 14.12
CA SER A 505 2.49 21.62 14.74
C SER A 505 3.03 22.54 13.65
N SER A 506 2.63 23.79 13.73
CA SER A 506 2.84 24.91 12.81
C SER A 506 4.28 25.17 12.38
N PRO A 507 4.50 25.77 11.20
CA PRO A 507 5.70 26.55 10.92
C PRO A 507 5.50 28.00 11.39
N GLU A 508 6.22 28.42 12.43
CA GLU A 508 6.41 29.86 12.74
C GLU A 508 7.87 30.11 13.15
N ARG A 509 8.63 30.77 12.26
CA ARG A 509 9.32 32.06 12.52
C ARG A 509 10.42 32.32 11.48
N SER A 510 10.19 33.36 10.66
CA SER A 510 11.22 34.35 10.30
C SER A 510 10.61 35.43 9.40
N LEU A 511 10.07 36.49 10.00
CA LEU A 511 9.82 37.80 9.37
C LEU A 511 9.37 38.79 10.47
N SER A 512 10.33 39.17 11.31
CA SER A 512 10.18 40.25 12.29
C SER A 512 11.40 41.17 12.20
N GLU A 513 11.64 41.72 11.01
CA GLU A 513 12.58 42.80 10.77
C GLU A 513 12.06 43.65 9.61
N ASN A 514 12.33 44.96 9.65
CA ASN A 514 11.80 46.00 8.76
C ASN A 514 10.32 46.37 8.92
N LEU A 515 10.00 47.08 10.02
CA LEU A 515 9.04 48.21 9.99
C LEU A 515 9.25 49.12 11.23
N ARG A 516 10.21 50.04 11.12
CA ARG A 516 10.33 51.28 11.92
C ARG A 516 10.81 52.39 10.98
N ARG A 517 10.18 53.57 11.08
CA ARG A 517 10.24 54.70 10.10
C ARG A 517 9.54 54.33 8.77
N SER A 518 8.79 55.18 8.06
CA SER A 518 8.25 56.55 8.29
C SER A 518 7.23 56.82 7.13
N ASP A 519 6.23 57.70 7.17
CA ASP A 519 5.78 58.65 8.20
C ASP A 519 4.24 58.95 8.04
N ARG A 520 3.85 60.22 8.27
CA ARG A 520 2.63 61.04 8.01
C ARG A 520 1.76 60.69 6.77
N GLU A 521 0.48 61.07 6.66
CA GLU A 521 -0.20 62.30 7.11
C GLU A 521 -1.62 62.14 7.70
N ASP A 522 -1.92 63.05 8.63
CA ASP A 522 -3.18 63.72 8.99
C ASP A 522 -4.55 63.02 8.82
N GLY A 523 -5.20 62.81 9.96
CA GLY A 523 -6.66 62.83 10.05
C GLY A 523 -7.17 64.19 10.52
N LYS A 524 -8.45 64.48 10.28
CA LYS A 524 -9.21 65.40 11.13
C LYS A 524 -10.68 65.04 11.24
N ILE A 525 -11.15 65.09 12.47
CA ILE A 525 -12.54 64.88 12.90
C ILE A 525 -13.33 66.17 12.61
N ILE A 526 -14.61 66.03 12.27
CA ILE A 526 -15.59 67.13 12.35
C ILE A 526 -16.76 66.61 13.19
N GLU A 527 -17.01 67.27 14.32
CA GLU A 527 -18.16 67.03 15.19
C GLU A 527 -19.40 67.82 14.71
N TRP A 528 -20.55 67.46 15.27
CA TRP A 528 -21.84 68.09 14.98
C TRP A 528 -22.13 69.25 15.94
N GLU A 529 -22.68 70.35 15.44
CA GLU A 529 -23.50 71.28 16.23
C GLU A 529 -24.74 71.69 15.44
N GLU A 530 -25.85 71.88 16.16
CA GLU A 530 -27.14 72.35 15.65
C GLU A 530 -27.11 73.87 15.45
N PHE A 531 -27.92 74.37 14.50
CA PHE A 531 -28.40 75.76 14.57
C PHE A 531 -29.84 75.84 14.06
N ASP A 532 -30.68 76.49 14.87
CA ASP A 532 -32.11 76.63 14.68
C ASP A 532 -32.48 78.06 14.27
N HIS A 533 -33.78 78.28 14.01
CA HIS A 533 -34.49 79.57 13.94
C HIS A 533 -34.52 80.44 12.66
N GLU A 534 -35.75 80.47 12.11
CA GLU A 534 -36.63 81.63 11.90
C GLU A 534 -36.69 82.45 10.59
N LEU A 535 -37.92 82.91 10.33
CA LEU A 535 -38.40 83.62 9.14
C LEU A 535 -38.34 85.13 9.33
N THR A 536 -37.96 85.88 8.28
CA THR A 536 -38.59 87.17 7.97
C THR A 536 -38.51 87.50 6.47
N SER A 537 -39.49 88.24 5.97
CA SER A 537 -39.50 88.85 4.63
C SER A 537 -39.71 90.35 4.76
N PRO A 538 -39.18 91.15 3.83
CA PRO A 538 -39.92 92.34 3.40
C PRO A 538 -39.99 92.55 1.88
N ARG A 539 -40.99 93.37 1.51
CA ARG A 539 -41.46 93.71 0.15
C ARG A 539 -40.48 94.58 -0.64
N ILE A 540 -40.55 94.48 -1.98
CA ILE A 540 -40.43 95.64 -2.89
C ILE A 540 -41.60 95.58 -3.91
N SER A 541 -42.13 96.74 -4.26
CA SER A 541 -43.27 96.95 -5.17
C SER A 541 -42.84 97.44 -6.56
N GLY A 542 -43.51 97.02 -7.65
CA GLY A 542 -43.36 97.68 -8.95
C GLY A 542 -44.01 96.94 -10.13
N ARG A 543 -45.17 97.45 -10.61
CA ARG A 543 -45.89 97.13 -11.87
C ARG A 543 -44.95 96.68 -13.02
N GLN A 544 -45.27 95.65 -13.83
CA GLN A 544 -46.39 95.65 -14.80
C GLN A 544 -46.63 94.26 -15.46
N ASN A 545 -47.82 94.09 -16.08
CA ASN A 545 -48.23 93.07 -17.08
C ASN A 545 -48.25 91.57 -16.68
N PHE A 546 -49.45 91.12 -16.30
CA PHE A 546 -49.86 89.71 -16.27
C PHE A 546 -50.05 89.13 -17.68
N GLY A 547 -49.60 87.89 -17.91
CA GLY A 547 -49.95 87.14 -19.12
C GLY A 547 -49.08 85.90 -19.40
N GLN A 548 -47.78 85.95 -19.11
CA GLN A 548 -46.81 84.92 -19.54
C GLN A 548 -46.06 84.18 -18.42
N VAL A 549 -46.38 84.46 -17.14
CA VAL A 549 -45.65 83.91 -15.98
C VAL A 549 -46.17 82.53 -15.52
N SER A 550 -47.40 82.15 -15.92
CA SER A 550 -48.09 80.98 -15.34
C SER A 550 -47.55 79.62 -15.81
N THR A 551 -47.13 79.50 -17.07
CA THR A 551 -46.69 78.22 -17.66
C THR A 551 -45.25 77.84 -17.29
N GLU A 552 -44.34 78.81 -17.26
CA GLU A 552 -42.94 78.61 -16.86
C GLU A 552 -42.83 78.17 -15.39
N SER A 553 -43.66 78.79 -14.52
CA SER A 553 -43.75 78.45 -13.10
C SER A 553 -44.24 77.00 -12.89
N LEU A 554 -45.31 76.61 -13.59
CA LEU A 554 -45.91 75.27 -13.47
C LEU A 554 -44.95 74.16 -13.92
N ARG A 555 -44.13 74.42 -14.95
CA ARG A 555 -43.10 73.49 -15.42
C ARG A 555 -42.01 73.28 -14.36
N ARG A 556 -41.49 74.37 -13.78
CA ARG A 556 -40.47 74.31 -12.72
C ARG A 556 -40.97 73.60 -11.48
N THR A 557 -42.24 73.77 -11.08
CA THR A 557 -42.80 73.03 -9.93
C THR A 557 -42.91 71.53 -10.19
N ASN A 558 -43.25 71.12 -11.42
CA ASN A 558 -43.34 69.69 -11.77
C ASN A 558 -41.95 69.02 -11.78
N GLU A 559 -40.93 69.69 -12.32
CA GLU A 559 -39.54 69.21 -12.30
C GLU A 559 -39.00 69.09 -10.86
N LEU A 560 -39.37 70.03 -9.97
CA LEU A 560 -39.05 69.99 -8.54
C LEU A 560 -39.71 68.81 -7.81
N GLU A 561 -40.97 68.52 -8.12
CA GLU A 561 -41.70 67.39 -7.52
C GLU A 561 -41.16 66.03 -8.01
N GLU A 562 -40.76 65.90 -9.28
CA GLU A 562 -40.09 64.70 -9.78
C GLU A 562 -38.73 64.47 -9.09
N MET A 563 -37.96 65.55 -8.86
CA MET A 563 -36.72 65.48 -8.08
C MET A 563 -36.98 65.08 -6.62
N ARG A 564 -38.05 65.61 -6.00
CA ARG A 564 -38.48 65.27 -4.63
C ARG A 564 -38.81 63.78 -4.50
N GLN A 565 -39.58 63.22 -5.44
CA GLN A 565 -39.93 61.80 -5.45
C GLN A 565 -38.72 60.90 -5.67
N ARG A 566 -37.77 61.30 -6.52
CA ARG A 566 -36.48 60.59 -6.68
C ARG A 566 -35.61 60.62 -5.41
N LEU A 567 -35.66 61.73 -4.65
CA LEU A 567 -34.93 61.85 -3.39
C LEU A 567 -35.52 60.92 -2.31
N GLU A 568 -36.85 60.90 -2.14
CA GLU A 568 -37.56 60.01 -1.21
C GLU A 568 -37.31 58.53 -1.56
N ALA A 569 -37.36 58.16 -2.85
CA ALA A 569 -37.05 56.79 -3.29
C ALA A 569 -35.61 56.37 -2.97
N ARG A 570 -34.63 57.30 -3.09
CA ARG A 570 -33.23 57.05 -2.69
C ARG A 570 -33.08 56.95 -1.17
N LYS A 571 -33.74 57.81 -0.41
CA LYS A 571 -33.76 57.77 1.07
C LYS A 571 -34.26 56.42 1.59
N LEU A 572 -35.38 55.93 1.08
CA LEU A 572 -35.94 54.61 1.43
C LEU A 572 -34.97 53.46 1.12
N LEU A 573 -34.22 53.55 0.02
CA LEU A 573 -33.20 52.56 -0.33
C LEU A 573 -32.02 52.59 0.67
N VAL A 574 -31.54 53.78 1.02
CA VAL A 574 -30.46 54.00 2.00
C VAL A 574 -30.87 53.45 3.38
N ASP A 575 -32.06 53.77 3.86
CA ASP A 575 -32.60 53.29 5.14
C ASP A 575 -32.69 51.75 5.15
N LYS A 576 -33.16 51.14 4.06
CA LYS A 576 -33.21 49.68 3.90
C LYS A 576 -31.81 49.04 3.92
N THR A 577 -30.82 49.66 3.29
CA THR A 577 -29.42 49.18 3.35
C THR A 577 -28.78 49.39 4.72
N SER A 578 -29.11 50.47 5.43
CA SER A 578 -28.65 50.76 6.79
C SER A 578 -29.13 49.69 7.79
N VAL A 579 -30.41 49.31 7.72
CA VAL A 579 -30.96 48.22 8.55
C VAL A 579 -30.29 46.88 8.22
N ALA A 580 -30.08 46.56 6.93
CA ALA A 580 -29.39 45.33 6.54
C ALA A 580 -27.94 45.28 7.06
N CYS A 581 -27.22 46.42 7.02
CA CYS A 581 -25.85 46.52 7.52
C CYS A 581 -25.78 46.24 9.04
N LYS A 582 -26.67 46.86 9.83
CA LYS A 582 -26.76 46.62 11.29
C LYS A 582 -27.06 45.16 11.65
N VAL A 583 -27.89 44.47 10.87
CA VAL A 583 -28.15 43.03 11.07
C VAL A 583 -26.90 42.19 10.77
N THR A 584 -26.19 42.48 9.67
CA THR A 584 -24.95 41.76 9.36
C THR A 584 -23.84 42.00 10.37
N GLU A 585 -23.75 43.20 10.95
CA GLU A 585 -22.79 43.53 12.01
C GLU A 585 -23.05 42.71 13.29
N GLN A 586 -24.31 42.56 13.70
CA GLN A 586 -24.69 41.69 14.82
C GLN A 586 -24.38 40.20 14.55
N ASP A 587 -24.63 39.72 13.33
CA ASP A 587 -24.31 38.34 12.94
C ASP A 587 -22.79 38.06 12.90
N VAL A 588 -21.97 39.05 12.53
CA VAL A 588 -20.50 38.96 12.60
C VAL A 588 -20.05 38.89 14.07
N LYS A 589 -20.53 39.81 14.92
CA LYS A 589 -20.17 39.86 16.34
C LYS A 589 -20.52 38.56 17.08
N LYS A 590 -21.69 37.98 16.78
CA LYS A 590 -22.12 36.68 17.31
C LYS A 590 -21.26 35.50 16.81
N LYS A 591 -20.70 35.57 15.61
CA LYS A 591 -19.74 34.55 15.12
C LYS A 591 -18.38 34.68 15.81
N GLU A 592 -17.93 35.91 16.07
CA GLU A 592 -16.68 36.19 16.78
C GLU A 592 -16.70 35.65 18.22
N GLU A 593 -17.79 35.87 18.96
CA GLU A 593 -17.99 35.33 20.32
C GLU A 593 -17.99 33.79 20.36
N ASN A 594 -18.67 33.16 19.39
CA ASN A 594 -18.65 31.70 19.24
C ASN A 594 -17.24 31.17 18.93
N LEU A 595 -16.51 31.83 18.03
CA LEU A 595 -15.14 31.45 17.66
C LEU A 595 -14.17 31.63 18.84
N SER A 596 -14.30 32.72 19.62
CA SER A 596 -13.53 32.93 20.86
C SER A 596 -13.74 31.79 21.87
N THR A 597 -14.96 31.25 21.92
CA THR A 597 -15.31 30.13 22.80
C THR A 597 -14.72 28.80 22.33
N GLU A 598 -14.75 28.51 21.02
CA GLU A 598 -14.06 27.34 20.45
C GLU A 598 -12.54 27.41 20.63
N VAL A 599 -11.92 28.58 20.44
CA VAL A 599 -10.46 28.76 20.62
C VAL A 599 -10.04 28.48 22.08
N ARG A 600 -10.81 28.92 23.08
CA ARG A 600 -10.53 28.59 24.50
C ARG A 600 -10.67 27.08 24.77
N SER A 601 -11.69 26.44 24.20
CA SER A 601 -11.88 24.99 24.31
C SER A 601 -10.70 24.21 23.70
N LEU A 602 -10.23 24.64 22.51
CA LEU A 602 -9.04 24.10 21.85
C LEU A 602 -7.76 24.29 22.68
N LEU A 603 -7.59 25.43 23.36
CA LEU A 603 -6.45 25.67 24.25
C LEU A 603 -6.42 24.65 25.41
N VAL A 604 -7.55 24.45 26.09
CA VAL A 604 -7.69 23.48 27.20
C VAL A 604 -7.46 22.05 26.71
N GLY A 605 -7.98 21.71 25.53
CA GLY A 605 -7.71 20.42 24.86
C GLY A 605 -6.23 20.21 24.57
N GLY A 606 -5.54 21.24 24.06
CA GLY A 606 -4.10 21.22 23.81
C GLY A 606 -3.26 21.04 25.08
N THR A 607 -3.60 21.74 26.16
CA THR A 607 -2.93 21.58 27.47
C THR A 607 -3.12 20.16 28.02
N THR A 608 -4.34 19.62 27.94
CA THR A 608 -4.65 18.26 28.39
C THR A 608 -3.90 17.21 27.58
N LEU A 609 -3.81 17.39 26.26
CA LEU A 609 -3.06 16.52 25.35
C LEU A 609 -1.55 16.57 25.62
N SER A 610 -1.00 17.75 25.96
CA SER A 610 0.41 17.90 26.34
C SER A 610 0.75 17.13 27.62
N ILE A 611 -0.11 17.22 28.64
CA ILE A 611 0.03 16.46 29.90
C ILE A 611 -0.05 14.95 29.65
N ALA A 612 -1.01 14.50 28.82
CA ALA A 612 -1.14 13.10 28.45
C ALA A 612 0.08 12.57 27.66
N LYS A 613 0.63 13.39 26.75
CA LYS A 613 1.87 13.08 26.02
C LYS A 613 3.06 12.92 26.97
N SER A 614 3.22 13.82 27.94
CA SER A 614 4.30 13.74 28.93
C SER A 614 4.24 12.44 29.73
N LYS A 615 3.05 12.06 30.23
CA LYS A 615 2.85 10.80 30.96
C LYS A 615 3.10 9.55 30.11
N LEU A 616 2.75 9.60 28.82
CA LEU A 616 3.02 8.50 27.89
C LEU A 616 4.52 8.34 27.63
N GLN A 617 5.27 9.45 27.47
CA GLN A 617 6.73 9.41 27.32
C GLN A 617 7.42 8.88 28.58
N GLU A 618 6.97 9.28 29.77
CA GLU A 618 7.47 8.78 31.05
C GLU A 618 7.26 7.26 31.19
N SER A 619 6.06 6.76 30.84
CA SER A 619 5.76 5.32 30.83
C SER A 619 6.60 4.55 29.80
N ASN A 620 6.89 5.16 28.64
CA ASN A 620 7.74 4.54 27.61
C ASN A 620 9.21 4.44 28.07
N CYS A 621 9.72 5.46 28.77
CA CYS A 621 11.05 5.40 29.40
C CYS A 621 11.14 4.34 30.50
N GLN A 622 10.06 4.07 31.24
CA GLN A 622 10.02 2.97 32.20
C GLN A 622 10.04 1.57 31.54
N LEU A 623 9.42 1.41 30.36
CA LEU A 623 9.47 0.16 29.57
C LEU A 623 10.85 -0.12 28.95
N GLU A 624 11.70 0.90 28.80
CA GLU A 624 13.09 0.81 28.38
C GLU A 624 14.07 0.59 29.56
N GLY A 625 13.59 0.67 30.80
CA GLY A 625 14.38 0.49 32.03
C GLY A 625 14.70 -0.98 32.38
N GLU A 626 15.32 -1.18 33.55
CA GLU A 626 15.88 -2.48 33.98
C GLU A 626 14.85 -3.60 34.15
N SER A 627 13.57 -3.27 34.33
CA SER A 627 12.45 -4.21 34.44
C SER A 627 11.74 -4.51 33.09
N GLY A 628 12.20 -3.92 31.99
CA GLY A 628 11.56 -3.99 30.67
C GLY A 628 12.42 -4.60 29.55
N TYR A 629 12.25 -4.09 28.33
CA TYR A 629 12.83 -4.69 27.11
C TYR A 629 14.37 -4.69 27.09
N ALA A 630 15.03 -3.78 27.82
CA ALA A 630 16.48 -3.75 27.94
C ALA A 630 17.04 -5.04 28.59
N HIS A 631 16.38 -5.57 29.61
CA HIS A 631 16.78 -6.83 30.25
C HIS A 631 16.71 -7.99 29.26
N LEU A 632 15.63 -8.08 28.47
CA LEU A 632 15.46 -9.10 27.44
C LEU A 632 16.55 -9.01 26.36
N LYS A 633 16.94 -7.80 25.93
CA LYS A 633 18.03 -7.58 24.96
C LYS A 633 19.39 -8.01 25.52
N ILE A 634 19.67 -7.70 26.80
CA ILE A 634 20.89 -8.13 27.50
C ILE A 634 20.94 -9.65 27.66
N VAL A 635 19.85 -10.29 28.10
CA VAL A 635 19.76 -11.75 28.27
C VAL A 635 19.89 -12.47 26.92
N THR A 636 19.25 -11.95 25.87
CA THR A 636 19.36 -12.50 24.51
C THR A 636 20.79 -12.42 23.98
N ASN A 637 21.49 -11.30 24.20
CA ASN A 637 22.90 -11.17 23.82
C ASN A 637 23.83 -12.10 24.62
N LYS A 638 23.59 -12.28 25.93
CA LYS A 638 24.32 -13.25 26.76
C LYS A 638 24.07 -14.70 26.29
N LEU A 639 22.82 -15.03 25.96
CA LEU A 639 22.46 -16.34 25.42
C LEU A 639 23.15 -16.61 24.07
N ARG A 640 23.12 -15.65 23.14
CA ARG A 640 23.78 -15.76 21.83
C ARG A 640 25.30 -15.97 21.96
N LYS A 641 25.98 -15.18 22.80
CA LYS A 641 27.42 -15.34 23.08
C LYS A 641 27.72 -16.71 23.70
N ARG A 642 26.85 -17.24 24.57
CA ARG A 642 26.99 -18.58 25.15
C ARG A 642 26.74 -19.70 24.12
N GLN A 643 25.75 -19.57 23.25
CA GLN A 643 25.50 -20.54 22.17
C GLN A 643 26.70 -20.62 21.21
N GLN A 644 27.25 -19.47 20.78
CA GLN A 644 28.47 -19.40 19.97
C GLN A 644 29.66 -20.08 20.65
N PHE A 645 29.85 -19.85 21.95
CA PHE A 645 30.89 -20.54 22.72
C PHE A 645 30.66 -22.06 22.78
N MET A 646 29.44 -22.54 23.04
CA MET A 646 29.15 -23.98 23.07
C MET A 646 29.40 -24.65 21.72
N VAL A 647 29.04 -24.00 20.59
CA VAL A 647 29.34 -24.50 19.25
C VAL A 647 30.85 -24.54 19.01
N SER A 648 31.61 -23.52 19.43
CA SER A 648 33.07 -23.55 19.29
C SER A 648 33.73 -24.66 20.12
N GLN A 649 33.17 -25.04 21.28
CA GLN A 649 33.69 -26.18 22.04
C GLN A 649 33.59 -27.52 21.29
N VAL A 650 32.62 -27.69 20.39
CA VAL A 650 32.49 -28.93 19.60
C VAL A 650 33.68 -29.13 18.66
N SER A 651 34.29 -28.07 18.12
CA SER A 651 35.47 -28.20 17.25
C SER A 651 36.74 -28.63 18.00
N PHE A 652 36.82 -28.36 19.32
CA PHE A 652 37.89 -28.89 20.17
C PHE A 652 37.68 -30.37 20.54
N ILE A 653 36.42 -30.84 20.60
CA ILE A 653 36.08 -32.26 20.86
C ILE A 653 36.28 -33.10 19.60
N TYR A 654 35.98 -32.53 18.41
CA TYR A 654 36.12 -33.17 17.10
C TYR A 654 37.10 -32.42 16.18
N PRO A 655 38.39 -32.34 16.56
CA PRO A 655 39.40 -31.63 15.79
C PRO A 655 39.65 -32.31 14.45
N LEU A 656 39.78 -31.48 13.42
CA LEU A 656 40.07 -31.89 12.05
C LEU A 656 41.47 -31.44 11.64
N LYS A 657 42.20 -32.32 10.97
CA LYS A 657 43.56 -32.07 10.47
C LYS A 657 43.64 -32.42 8.99
N ILE A 658 44.35 -31.59 8.24
CA ILE A 658 44.55 -31.72 6.79
C ILE A 658 46.05 -31.91 6.56
N GLU A 659 46.46 -33.07 6.07
CA GLU A 659 47.87 -33.36 5.78
C GLU A 659 48.17 -33.03 4.30
N ALA A 660 49.06 -32.06 4.09
CA ALA A 660 49.69 -31.83 2.79
C ALA A 660 50.82 -32.85 2.59
N GLY A 661 50.91 -33.45 1.39
CA GLY A 661 51.94 -34.44 1.09
C GLY A 661 53.33 -33.82 0.91
N PRO A 662 54.42 -34.57 1.14
CA PRO A 662 55.79 -34.08 1.03
C PRO A 662 56.23 -33.81 -0.42
N SER A 663 57.24 -32.96 -0.57
CA SER A 663 57.75 -32.45 -1.85
C SER A 663 59.22 -32.83 -2.10
N GLN A 664 59.46 -33.58 -3.18
CA GLN A 664 60.77 -33.88 -3.82
C GLN A 664 61.75 -34.70 -2.93
N ASP A 665 62.73 -35.49 -3.43
CA ASP A 665 63.61 -35.36 -4.60
C ASP A 665 63.85 -36.67 -5.42
N GLN A 666 64.83 -36.62 -6.34
CA GLN A 666 65.12 -37.56 -7.45
C GLN A 666 65.86 -38.86 -7.05
N GLU A 667 65.70 -39.91 -7.88
CA GLU A 667 66.85 -40.67 -8.41
C GLU A 667 66.51 -41.34 -9.77
N LEU A 668 67.53 -41.71 -10.55
CA LEU A 668 67.47 -42.11 -11.97
C LEU A 668 67.39 -43.64 -12.19
N GLU A 669 67.53 -44.09 -13.46
CA GLU A 669 67.51 -45.50 -13.98
C GLU A 669 66.11 -46.05 -14.36
N SER A 670 65.85 -46.70 -15.50
CA SER A 670 66.52 -46.79 -16.83
C SER A 670 65.50 -47.25 -17.91
N PHE A 671 65.83 -47.13 -19.21
CA PHE A 671 64.96 -47.36 -20.39
C PHE A 671 64.70 -48.87 -20.73
N PRO A 672 63.89 -49.25 -21.77
CA PRO A 672 62.89 -48.53 -22.59
C PRO A 672 61.51 -49.25 -22.79
N GLY A 673 60.52 -48.55 -23.36
CA GLY A 673 59.51 -49.17 -24.26
C GLY A 673 58.03 -48.89 -24.01
N GLY A 674 57.29 -48.48 -25.06
CA GLY A 674 55.81 -48.57 -25.11
C GLY A 674 55.04 -47.25 -25.05
N SER A 675 54.57 -46.78 -26.21
CA SER A 675 53.82 -45.52 -26.38
C SER A 675 52.44 -45.50 -25.72
N ARG A 676 52.10 -44.41 -25.00
CA ARG A 676 50.86 -43.62 -25.16
C ARG A 676 50.80 -42.42 -24.21
N LEU A 677 50.31 -41.29 -24.72
CA LEU A 677 50.16 -40.03 -23.98
C LEU A 677 49.02 -40.17 -22.94
N GLY A 678 49.34 -40.02 -21.65
CA GLY A 678 48.36 -40.11 -20.56
C GLY A 678 48.82 -39.38 -19.30
N THR A 679 48.22 -38.23 -19.02
CA THR A 679 48.55 -37.40 -17.85
C THR A 679 48.14 -38.10 -16.54
N LYS A 680 49.12 -38.41 -15.68
CA LYS A 680 48.88 -38.95 -14.34
C LYS A 680 48.17 -37.90 -13.46
N PRO A 681 47.17 -38.26 -12.63
CA PRO A 681 46.55 -37.32 -11.69
C PRO A 681 47.48 -37.00 -10.51
N LEU A 682 47.49 -35.73 -10.08
CA LEU A 682 48.15 -35.26 -8.85
C LEU A 682 47.71 -36.04 -7.61
N SER A 683 48.65 -36.31 -6.70
CA SER A 683 48.39 -36.97 -5.41
C SER A 683 47.52 -36.11 -4.49
N GLN A 684 46.66 -36.77 -3.71
CA GLN A 684 45.48 -36.14 -3.11
C GLN A 684 45.55 -36.25 -1.58
N GLY A 685 46.12 -35.23 -0.90
CA GLY A 685 46.27 -35.19 0.57
C GLY A 685 44.99 -35.48 1.37
N SER A 686 45.12 -36.14 2.51
CA SER A 686 44.04 -36.75 3.31
C SER A 686 43.58 -35.86 4.47
N VAL A 687 42.28 -35.93 4.76
CA VAL A 687 41.64 -35.24 5.90
C VAL A 687 41.41 -36.26 7.01
N ARG A 688 41.65 -35.87 8.26
CA ARG A 688 41.47 -36.72 9.44
C ARG A 688 40.60 -36.04 10.50
N ILE A 689 39.68 -36.79 11.09
CA ILE A 689 38.92 -36.41 12.30
C ILE A 689 39.41 -37.25 13.48
N LEU A 690 39.86 -36.61 14.57
CA LEU A 690 40.50 -37.32 15.71
C LEU A 690 41.62 -38.31 15.29
N GLY A 691 42.36 -37.98 14.20
CA GLY A 691 43.42 -38.83 13.64
C GLY A 691 42.97 -39.93 12.67
N LEU A 692 41.66 -40.24 12.60
CA LEU A 692 41.09 -41.21 11.66
C LEU A 692 40.93 -40.58 10.25
N PRO A 693 41.48 -41.19 9.19
CA PRO A 693 41.36 -40.66 7.84
C PRO A 693 39.96 -40.89 7.25
N PHE A 694 39.46 -39.94 6.47
CA PHE A 694 38.28 -40.12 5.62
C PHE A 694 38.60 -41.01 4.40
N SER A 695 38.82 -42.29 4.64
CA SER A 695 39.14 -43.30 3.63
C SER A 695 37.87 -43.88 3.01
N MET A 696 37.26 -43.12 2.09
CA MET A 696 36.21 -43.65 1.21
C MET A 696 36.84 -44.03 -0.13
N ALA A 697 37.45 -45.23 -0.16
CA ALA A 697 37.76 -45.89 -1.42
C ALA A 697 36.50 -45.90 -2.31
N PRO A 698 36.58 -45.64 -3.62
CA PRO A 698 35.40 -45.52 -4.44
C PRO A 698 34.53 -46.78 -4.33
N PHE A 699 33.24 -46.62 -4.01
CA PHE A 699 32.23 -47.69 -3.95
C PHE A 699 32.14 -48.57 -5.23
N THR A 700 32.89 -48.23 -6.29
CA THR A 700 33.04 -48.95 -7.56
C THR A 700 34.29 -49.85 -7.63
N LYS A 701 35.09 -49.95 -6.56
CA LYS A 701 36.23 -50.89 -6.43
C LYS A 701 36.34 -51.39 -4.99
N MET A 702 35.40 -52.24 -4.58
CA MET A 702 35.64 -53.20 -3.50
C MET A 702 35.81 -54.58 -4.12
N SER A 703 37.00 -55.17 -3.91
CA SER A 703 37.20 -56.61 -4.13
C SER A 703 36.96 -57.34 -2.80
N PHE A 704 36.94 -58.67 -2.85
CA PHE A 704 36.89 -59.55 -1.67
C PHE A 704 38.02 -59.30 -0.64
N PHE A 705 39.04 -58.48 -0.97
CA PHE A 705 40.19 -58.15 -0.12
C PHE A 705 40.18 -56.71 0.40
N THR A 706 39.00 -56.16 0.71
CA THR A 706 38.91 -54.84 1.35
C THR A 706 39.26 -54.97 2.85
N ASP A 707 40.25 -54.21 3.33
CA ASP A 707 40.67 -54.28 4.75
C ASP A 707 39.52 -53.87 5.68
N LYS A 708 39.03 -54.83 6.48
CA LYS A 708 37.99 -54.63 7.50
C LYS A 708 38.36 -53.50 8.48
N LYS A 709 39.66 -53.30 8.74
CA LYS A 709 40.18 -52.25 9.63
C LYS A 709 40.00 -50.85 9.04
N GLU A 710 40.12 -50.67 7.72
CA GLU A 710 39.87 -49.38 7.06
C GLU A 710 38.37 -49.06 6.99
N VAL A 711 37.53 -50.05 6.68
CA VAL A 711 36.06 -49.89 6.69
C VAL A 711 35.57 -49.46 8.07
N GLN A 712 36.07 -50.10 9.13
CA GLN A 712 35.75 -49.77 10.52
C GLN A 712 36.22 -48.36 10.93
N LYS A 713 37.39 -47.90 10.46
CA LYS A 713 37.86 -46.52 10.70
C LYS A 713 36.96 -45.48 10.04
N SER A 714 36.58 -45.68 8.77
CA SER A 714 35.70 -44.77 8.04
C SER A 714 34.29 -44.71 8.63
N ALA A 715 33.74 -45.85 9.06
CA ALA A 715 32.50 -45.92 9.83
C ALA A 715 32.57 -45.13 11.15
N THR A 716 33.69 -45.25 11.88
CA THR A 716 33.93 -44.49 13.11
C THR A 716 34.04 -42.98 12.86
N ALA A 717 34.72 -42.57 11.79
CA ALA A 717 34.83 -41.17 11.38
C ALA A 717 33.45 -40.56 11.03
N LEU A 718 32.60 -41.28 10.30
CA LEU A 718 31.22 -40.84 10.01
C LEU A 718 30.36 -40.77 11.29
N GLY A 719 30.55 -41.69 12.25
CA GLY A 719 29.95 -41.62 13.58
C GLY A 719 30.34 -40.35 14.36
N TYR A 720 31.60 -39.93 14.30
CA TYR A 720 32.04 -38.66 14.90
C TYR A 720 31.43 -37.43 14.23
N VAL A 721 31.30 -37.41 12.90
CA VAL A 721 30.61 -36.32 12.17
C VAL A 721 29.14 -36.25 12.57
N ALA A 722 28.44 -37.38 12.63
CA ALA A 722 27.05 -37.45 13.09
C ALA A 722 26.91 -36.95 14.53
N HIS A 723 27.81 -37.33 15.44
CA HIS A 723 27.76 -36.85 16.82
C HIS A 723 28.01 -35.33 16.91
N ALA A 724 28.97 -34.78 16.17
CA ALA A 724 29.20 -33.34 16.09
C ALA A 724 27.95 -32.57 15.60
N VAL A 725 27.29 -33.07 14.54
CA VAL A 725 26.01 -32.51 14.03
C VAL A 725 24.92 -32.54 15.10
N SER A 726 24.78 -33.64 15.84
CA SER A 726 23.77 -33.77 16.90
C SER A 726 24.04 -32.91 18.15
N LEU A 727 25.28 -32.45 18.36
CA LEU A 727 25.64 -31.50 19.42
C LEU A 727 25.42 -30.05 18.99
N ILE A 728 25.80 -29.70 17.75
CA ILE A 728 25.68 -28.34 17.21
C ILE A 728 24.21 -27.94 17.03
N ALA A 729 23.36 -28.86 16.55
CA ALA A 729 21.96 -28.59 16.27
C ALA A 729 21.15 -28.07 17.49
N PRO A 730 21.18 -28.70 18.69
CA PRO A 730 20.58 -28.15 19.90
C PRO A 730 21.14 -26.80 20.35
N TYR A 731 22.45 -26.56 20.22
CA TYR A 731 23.05 -25.27 20.60
C TYR A 731 22.56 -24.13 19.69
N LEU A 732 22.37 -24.40 18.41
CA LEU A 732 21.77 -23.46 17.44
C LEU A 732 20.23 -23.42 17.50
N ARG A 733 19.59 -24.32 18.28
CA ARG A 733 18.13 -24.55 18.31
C ARG A 733 17.51 -24.93 16.96
N VAL A 734 18.28 -25.65 16.13
CA VAL A 734 17.81 -26.16 14.83
C VAL A 734 17.41 -27.63 14.98
N PRO A 735 16.13 -28.01 14.79
CA PRO A 735 15.74 -29.42 14.74
C PRO A 735 16.23 -30.04 13.43
N ILE A 736 17.09 -31.06 13.50
CA ILE A 736 17.62 -31.76 12.31
C ILE A 736 16.51 -32.52 11.57
N ARG A 737 16.47 -32.38 10.24
CA ARG A 737 15.46 -32.99 9.36
C ARG A 737 15.48 -34.52 9.39
N TYR A 738 16.67 -35.12 9.49
CA TYR A 738 16.87 -36.57 9.50
C TYR A 738 17.52 -36.98 10.84
N PRO A 739 16.77 -37.50 11.83
CA PRO A 739 17.32 -37.84 13.14
C PRO A 739 18.45 -38.87 13.09
N LEU A 740 19.39 -38.73 14.01
CA LEU A 740 20.61 -39.54 14.10
C LEU A 740 20.54 -40.49 15.31
N CYS A 741 20.68 -41.79 15.06
CA CYS A 741 20.81 -42.82 16.07
C CYS A 741 22.29 -43.11 16.30
N LEU A 742 22.88 -42.46 17.30
CA LEU A 742 24.32 -42.52 17.55
C LEU A 742 24.75 -43.89 18.10
N GLY A 743 25.69 -44.54 17.40
CA GLY A 743 26.25 -45.85 17.78
C GLY A 743 27.76 -45.93 17.55
N GLY A 744 28.45 -44.78 17.54
CA GLY A 744 29.86 -44.69 17.14
C GLY A 744 30.03 -45.20 15.70
N SER A 745 30.84 -46.24 15.51
CA SER A 745 30.98 -46.93 14.22
C SER A 745 29.68 -47.55 13.68
N LYS A 746 28.65 -47.76 14.51
CA LYS A 746 27.34 -48.28 14.13
C LYS A 746 26.23 -47.22 14.23
N THR A 747 26.50 -46.03 13.71
CA THR A 747 25.52 -44.92 13.70
C THR A 747 24.55 -45.08 12.53
N TYR A 748 23.28 -44.75 12.74
CA TYR A 748 22.23 -44.76 11.72
C TYR A 748 21.57 -43.39 11.58
N ILE A 749 20.89 -43.17 10.45
CA ILE A 749 20.10 -41.96 10.16
C ILE A 749 18.69 -42.35 9.69
N ARG A 750 17.67 -41.62 10.14
CA ARG A 750 16.25 -41.89 9.86
C ARG A 750 15.71 -40.99 8.74
N ASP A 751 15.01 -41.62 7.79
CA ASP A 751 14.23 -40.93 6.76
C ASP A 751 12.73 -41.22 6.96
N TYR A 752 11.89 -40.19 6.84
CA TYR A 752 10.44 -40.21 7.10
C TYR A 752 9.61 -40.13 5.80
N ALA A 753 10.17 -40.61 4.68
CA ALA A 753 9.49 -40.62 3.39
C ALA A 753 8.21 -41.49 3.39
N PRO A 754 7.16 -41.12 2.63
CA PRO A 754 5.95 -41.92 2.52
C PRO A 754 6.23 -43.28 1.87
N TYR A 755 5.71 -44.33 2.50
CA TYR A 755 5.92 -45.72 2.13
C TYR A 755 5.11 -46.11 0.88
N ILE A 756 5.75 -46.79 -0.07
CA ILE A 756 5.05 -47.56 -1.13
C ILE A 756 4.99 -49.00 -0.65
N GLU A 757 3.79 -49.58 -0.61
CA GLU A 757 3.57 -50.94 -0.10
C GLU A 757 4.32 -52.00 -0.92
N PRO A 758 5.11 -52.89 -0.29
CA PRO A 758 5.60 -54.12 -0.90
C PRO A 758 4.58 -55.27 -0.75
N SER A 759 4.75 -56.29 -1.58
CA SER A 759 3.94 -57.51 -1.64
C SER A 759 3.82 -58.25 -0.29
N PRO A 760 2.70 -58.95 0.02
CA PRO A 760 2.41 -59.48 1.37
C PRO A 760 3.25 -60.69 1.84
N SER A 761 4.37 -61.01 1.19
CA SER A 761 5.08 -62.28 1.36
C SER A 761 6.18 -62.28 2.45
N ASP A 762 6.72 -61.12 2.80
CA ASP A 762 7.92 -61.02 3.65
C ASP A 762 7.65 -60.29 4.98
N MET A 763 7.13 -61.02 5.97
CA MET A 763 7.03 -60.54 7.36
C MET A 763 7.47 -61.62 8.35
N SER A 764 8.48 -61.28 9.17
CA SER A 764 8.80 -61.96 10.43
C SER A 764 8.72 -60.95 11.59
N PRO A 765 8.26 -61.35 12.78
CA PRO A 765 7.77 -60.40 13.79
C PRO A 765 8.79 -60.01 14.87
N ILE A 766 8.38 -59.09 15.77
CA ILE A 766 9.02 -58.61 17.03
C ILE A 766 9.94 -57.37 16.79
N THR A 767 9.78 -56.20 17.43
CA THR A 767 9.20 -55.88 18.76
C THR A 767 8.57 -54.46 18.88
N THR A 768 7.47 -54.37 19.66
CA THR A 768 6.99 -53.22 20.49
C THR A 768 6.61 -51.85 19.91
N LEU A 769 5.47 -51.33 20.39
CA LEU A 769 4.78 -50.10 19.99
C LEU A 769 5.53 -48.79 20.35
N SER A 770 5.58 -47.86 19.38
CA SER A 770 5.26 -46.45 19.64
C SER A 770 4.60 -45.83 18.40
N GLN A 771 3.68 -44.88 18.62
CA GLN A 771 2.70 -44.34 17.68
C GLN A 771 3.23 -44.03 16.26
N ASN A 772 2.48 -44.49 15.24
CA ASN A 772 2.88 -44.57 13.83
C ASN A 772 3.40 -43.25 13.22
N ILE A 773 4.72 -43.19 13.02
CA ILE A 773 5.33 -42.52 11.87
C ILE A 773 6.30 -43.54 11.25
N ASN A 774 5.99 -44.06 10.06
CA ASN A 774 6.87 -45.02 9.39
C ASN A 774 8.17 -44.32 8.98
N PHE A 775 9.31 -44.84 9.43
CA PHE A 775 10.64 -44.35 9.05
C PHE A 775 11.57 -45.52 8.70
N VAL A 776 12.55 -45.24 7.85
CA VAL A 776 13.58 -46.22 7.47
C VAL A 776 14.93 -45.77 8.04
N GLU A 777 15.62 -46.69 8.72
CA GLU A 777 16.98 -46.46 9.21
C GLU A 777 18.04 -46.87 8.17
N PHE A 778 18.94 -45.96 7.87
CA PHE A 778 20.06 -46.17 6.95
C PHE A 778 21.40 -46.13 7.72
N PRO A 779 22.29 -47.12 7.56
CA PRO A 779 23.56 -47.17 8.30
C PRO A 779 24.57 -46.17 7.72
N LEU A 780 25.25 -45.40 8.59
CA LEU A 780 26.40 -44.56 8.22
C LEU A 780 27.72 -45.37 8.17
N PHE A 781 27.62 -46.66 7.94
CA PHE A 781 28.71 -47.62 7.85
C PHE A 781 28.40 -48.67 6.78
N LEU A 782 29.42 -49.38 6.32
CA LEU A 782 29.27 -50.47 5.36
C LEU A 782 28.99 -51.78 6.09
N ASP A 783 27.88 -52.42 5.74
CA ASP A 783 27.55 -53.78 6.20
C ASP A 783 27.37 -54.70 5.00
N GLY A 784 28.34 -55.61 4.81
CA GLY A 784 28.33 -56.66 3.78
C GLY A 784 28.04 -56.20 2.36
N GLN A 785 26.76 -56.31 1.96
CA GLN A 785 26.29 -56.19 0.57
C GLN A 785 25.65 -54.83 0.24
N ASP A 786 25.21 -54.05 1.23
CA ASP A 786 24.23 -52.98 1.00
C ASP A 786 24.85 -51.57 0.86
N THR A 787 25.84 -51.47 -0.03
CA THR A 787 26.63 -50.25 -0.28
C THR A 787 25.80 -49.03 -0.71
N THR A 788 24.63 -49.26 -1.30
CA THR A 788 23.68 -48.23 -1.76
C THR A 788 22.98 -47.54 -0.58
N ARG A 789 22.53 -48.31 0.43
CA ARG A 789 21.94 -47.78 1.67
C ARG A 789 22.91 -46.90 2.44
N ALA A 790 24.17 -47.33 2.55
CA ALA A 790 25.21 -46.54 3.21
C ALA A 790 25.54 -45.24 2.45
N ALA A 791 25.58 -45.29 1.12
CA ALA A 791 25.75 -44.09 0.30
C ALA A 791 24.57 -43.11 0.43
N TYR A 792 23.34 -43.62 0.59
CA TYR A 792 22.15 -42.80 0.87
C TYR A 792 22.18 -42.20 2.28
N ALA A 793 22.60 -42.96 3.29
CA ALA A 793 22.79 -42.46 4.66
C ALA A 793 23.72 -41.23 4.70
N VAL A 794 24.85 -41.30 3.99
CA VAL A 794 25.81 -40.19 3.88
C VAL A 794 25.21 -38.99 3.14
N PHE A 795 24.34 -39.20 2.14
CA PHE A 795 23.60 -38.12 1.49
C PHE A 795 22.62 -37.42 2.46
N LEU A 796 21.87 -38.18 3.26
CA LEU A 796 20.97 -37.63 4.28
C LEU A 796 21.74 -36.87 5.39
N LEU A 797 22.89 -37.38 5.83
CA LEU A 797 23.74 -36.68 6.80
C LEU A 797 24.25 -35.34 6.24
N ASN A 798 24.65 -35.32 4.97
CA ASN A 798 25.03 -34.07 4.29
C ASN A 798 23.85 -33.09 4.21
N LYS A 799 22.60 -33.56 4.07
CA LYS A 799 21.42 -32.69 4.09
C LYS A 799 21.12 -32.07 5.47
N ASN A 800 21.44 -32.77 6.57
CA ASN A 800 21.43 -32.14 7.91
C ASN A 800 22.52 -31.08 8.05
N ILE A 801 23.73 -31.33 7.52
CA ILE A 801 24.83 -30.35 7.55
C ILE A 801 24.46 -29.10 6.74
N GLU A 802 23.88 -29.28 5.56
CA GLU A 802 23.34 -28.23 4.70
C GLU A 802 22.26 -27.39 5.41
N GLN A 803 21.35 -28.03 6.16
CA GLN A 803 20.36 -27.33 6.98
C GLN A 803 21.02 -26.43 8.05
N LEU A 804 22.08 -26.90 8.71
CA LEU A 804 22.80 -26.12 9.72
C LEU A 804 23.58 -24.95 9.09
N LEU A 805 24.19 -25.14 7.93
CA LEU A 805 24.90 -24.08 7.19
C LEU A 805 23.95 -22.99 6.71
N ASN A 806 22.80 -23.37 6.15
CA ASN A 806 21.77 -22.42 5.70
C ASN A 806 21.19 -21.61 6.88
N PHE A 807 21.06 -22.20 8.08
CA PHE A 807 20.65 -21.46 9.28
C PHE A 807 21.68 -20.42 9.74
N VAL A 808 22.96 -20.63 9.46
CA VAL A 808 24.06 -19.70 9.77
C VAL A 808 24.21 -18.61 8.70
N GLY A 809 23.64 -18.80 7.51
CA GLY A 809 23.64 -17.83 6.40
C GLY A 809 24.70 -18.10 5.32
N GLU A 810 25.26 -19.31 5.26
CA GLU A 810 26.25 -19.72 4.26
C GLU A 810 25.60 -20.53 3.13
N ASN A 811 25.91 -20.20 1.86
CA ASN A 811 25.23 -20.76 0.69
C ASN A 811 25.74 -22.16 0.29
N SER A 812 24.86 -23.17 0.29
CA SER A 812 25.15 -24.50 -0.27
C SER A 812 24.86 -24.60 -1.78
N LEU A 813 25.83 -25.07 -2.58
CA LEU A 813 25.65 -25.28 -4.04
C LEU A 813 25.04 -26.66 -4.36
N GLY A 814 23.96 -26.66 -5.16
CA GLY A 814 23.08 -27.82 -5.37
C GLY A 814 23.55 -28.92 -6.36
N PRO A 815 22.79 -30.03 -6.48
CA PRO A 815 23.31 -31.34 -6.90
C PRO A 815 23.31 -31.67 -8.42
N ARG A 816 23.22 -30.69 -9.33
CA ARG A 816 23.00 -30.95 -10.79
C ARG A 816 24.23 -30.76 -11.70
N GLN A 817 25.36 -31.40 -11.38
CA GLN A 817 26.54 -31.49 -12.28
C GLN A 817 27.15 -32.91 -12.21
N LYS A 818 26.77 -33.81 -13.13
CA LYS A 818 27.16 -35.24 -13.10
C LYS A 818 28.49 -35.51 -13.85
N LYS A 819 29.41 -36.17 -13.13
CA LYS A 819 30.56 -37.02 -13.56
C LYS A 819 32.01 -36.52 -13.39
N PRO A 820 32.42 -35.26 -13.63
CA PRO A 820 33.78 -34.81 -13.25
C PRO A 820 33.91 -34.50 -11.75
N GLN A 821 32.84 -34.01 -11.13
CA GLN A 821 32.88 -33.44 -9.78
C GLN A 821 32.96 -34.47 -8.63
N LYS A 822 32.63 -35.75 -8.84
CA LYS A 822 32.45 -36.73 -7.75
C LYS A 822 33.72 -36.99 -6.93
N LYS A 823 34.91 -36.69 -7.47
CA LYS A 823 36.21 -36.77 -6.76
C LYS A 823 36.73 -35.44 -6.19
N ARG A 824 36.15 -34.30 -6.58
CA ARG A 824 36.53 -32.96 -6.09
C ARG A 824 35.57 -32.48 -4.99
N PHE A 825 34.28 -32.82 -5.07
CA PHE A 825 33.27 -32.51 -4.06
C PHE A 825 33.62 -33.06 -2.66
N LEU A 826 33.89 -34.37 -2.55
CA LEU A 826 34.26 -34.99 -1.26
C LEU A 826 35.54 -34.38 -0.64
N LYS A 827 36.48 -33.87 -1.47
CA LYS A 827 37.71 -33.24 -0.98
C LYS A 827 37.54 -31.77 -0.57
N THR A 828 36.53 -31.07 -1.11
CA THR A 828 36.30 -29.65 -0.85
C THR A 828 35.21 -29.44 0.21
N THR A 829 34.14 -30.22 0.18
CA THR A 829 32.96 -29.95 1.03
C THR A 829 33.20 -30.29 2.51
N MET A 830 33.82 -31.42 2.87
CA MET A 830 34.06 -31.71 4.30
C MET A 830 35.21 -30.94 4.94
N VAL A 831 36.19 -30.48 4.14
CA VAL A 831 37.17 -29.47 4.60
C VAL A 831 36.47 -28.15 4.85
N SER A 832 35.73 -27.66 3.85
CA SER A 832 35.07 -26.37 3.94
C SER A 832 33.97 -26.34 5.00
N SER A 833 33.13 -27.36 5.18
CA SER A 833 32.00 -27.27 6.13
C SER A 833 32.41 -27.09 7.58
N THR A 834 33.58 -27.60 8.00
CA THR A 834 34.04 -27.55 9.39
C THR A 834 35.02 -26.41 9.64
N ASP A 835 35.87 -26.11 8.66
CA ASP A 835 36.67 -24.89 8.68
C ASP A 835 35.79 -23.65 8.49
N THR A 836 34.69 -23.71 7.75
CA THR A 836 33.75 -22.56 7.61
C THR A 836 32.91 -22.36 8.87
N ILE A 837 32.40 -23.42 9.51
CA ILE A 837 31.69 -23.28 10.81
C ILE A 837 32.64 -22.79 11.92
N SER A 838 33.95 -23.06 11.83
CA SER A 838 34.94 -22.55 12.78
C SER A 838 35.48 -21.16 12.43
N ALA A 839 35.75 -20.87 11.15
CA ALA A 839 36.38 -19.64 10.68
C ALA A 839 35.38 -18.48 10.48
N SER A 840 34.12 -18.75 10.09
CA SER A 840 33.09 -17.71 10.03
C SER A 840 32.77 -17.12 11.42
N PHE A 841 33.05 -17.86 12.49
CA PHE A 841 32.95 -17.40 13.88
C PHE A 841 34.29 -16.97 14.53
N VAL A 842 35.43 -17.10 13.85
CA VAL A 842 36.77 -16.71 14.37
C VAL A 842 37.39 -15.52 13.62
N SER A 843 36.78 -15.02 12.54
CA SER A 843 37.19 -13.76 11.91
C SER A 843 36.69 -12.50 12.66
N LYS A 844 37.17 -12.34 13.91
CA LYS A 844 37.34 -11.06 14.64
C LYS A 844 38.06 -11.30 15.97
N LYS A 845 39.31 -11.76 15.92
CA LYS A 845 40.20 -11.69 17.09
C LYS A 845 41.56 -11.09 16.75
N SER A 846 41.83 -9.98 17.42
CA SER A 846 43.09 -9.26 17.57
C SER A 846 44.35 -10.12 17.55
N ARG A 847 45.35 -9.69 16.76
CA ARG A 847 46.77 -9.93 17.10
C ARG A 847 47.12 -9.20 18.41
N SER A 848 48.12 -9.71 19.11
CA SER A 848 48.74 -9.12 20.29
C SER A 848 50.24 -9.46 20.30
N PRO A 849 51.12 -8.68 20.97
CA PRO A 849 51.00 -7.26 21.28
C PRO A 849 52.29 -6.49 20.91
N GLU A 850 52.19 -5.50 20.02
CA GLU A 850 53.23 -4.47 19.86
C GLU A 850 52.59 -3.07 19.97
N THR A 851 53.37 -2.12 20.48
CA THR A 851 52.94 -0.88 21.14
C THR A 851 52.06 0.07 20.31
N SER A 852 50.86 0.35 20.84
CA SER A 852 49.97 1.53 20.64
C SER A 852 49.87 2.20 19.26
N PRO A 853 48.64 2.38 18.76
CA PRO A 853 47.99 3.69 19.00
C PRO A 853 46.55 3.61 19.53
N HIS A 854 46.07 4.70 20.14
CA HIS A 854 44.77 4.76 20.82
C HIS A 854 43.56 4.39 19.92
N MET A 855 42.86 3.30 20.24
CA MET A 855 41.51 3.05 19.71
C MET A 855 40.55 4.17 20.11
N LYS A 856 39.80 4.66 19.13
CA LYS A 856 38.69 5.62 19.31
C LYS A 856 37.40 4.99 18.82
N VAL A 857 36.30 5.27 19.53
CA VAL A 857 34.93 4.88 19.19
C VAL A 857 34.12 6.13 18.87
N THR A 858 33.22 6.05 17.89
CA THR A 858 32.27 7.12 17.55
C THR A 858 30.95 6.85 18.24
N LEU A 859 30.44 7.82 19.02
CA LEU A 859 29.21 7.73 19.79
C LEU A 859 28.22 8.83 19.36
N LYS A 860 26.93 8.54 19.41
CA LYS A 860 25.85 9.50 19.12
C LYS A 860 25.31 10.06 20.43
N VAL A 861 25.08 11.37 20.50
CA VAL A 861 24.39 12.02 21.63
C VAL A 861 23.11 12.67 21.14
N LYS A 862 21.97 12.26 21.70
CA LYS A 862 20.62 12.61 21.26
C LYS A 862 19.89 13.43 22.32
N ASN A 863 19.28 14.55 21.94
CA ASN A 863 18.44 15.33 22.87
C ASN A 863 16.99 14.84 22.90
N GLN A 864 16.21 15.36 23.85
CA GLN A 864 14.77 15.10 23.99
C GLN A 864 13.93 15.47 22.74
N GLN A 865 14.46 16.30 21.85
CA GLN A 865 13.84 16.71 20.58
C GLN A 865 14.26 15.82 19.40
N GLY A 866 15.07 14.78 19.62
CA GLY A 866 15.50 13.81 18.61
C GLY A 866 16.68 14.25 17.73
N ALA A 867 17.31 15.39 18.01
CA ALA A 867 18.50 15.87 17.29
C ALA A 867 19.77 15.20 17.82
N GLU A 868 20.60 14.69 16.90
CA GLU A 868 21.77 13.85 17.17
C GLU A 868 23.09 14.57 16.86
N ASP A 869 24.11 14.37 17.69
CA ASP A 869 25.48 14.82 17.47
C ASP A 869 26.46 13.65 17.60
N LEU A 870 27.39 13.52 16.65
CA LEU A 870 28.42 12.48 16.63
C LEU A 870 29.73 12.95 17.30
N TYR A 871 30.29 12.12 18.19
CA TYR A 871 31.56 12.39 18.89
C TYR A 871 32.50 11.19 18.82
N LYS A 872 33.74 11.42 18.38
CA LYS A 872 34.79 10.40 18.33
C LYS A 872 35.71 10.50 19.54
N ILE A 873 35.59 9.56 20.49
CA ILE A 873 36.30 9.55 21.78
C ILE A 873 37.21 8.33 21.93
N GLY A 874 38.35 8.48 22.59
CA GLY A 874 39.23 7.34 22.91
C GLY A 874 38.51 6.33 23.82
N THR A 875 38.65 5.03 23.55
CA THR A 875 37.93 3.96 24.30
C THR A 875 38.20 3.98 25.81
N HIS A 876 39.36 4.52 26.22
CA HIS A 876 39.80 4.66 27.61
C HIS A 876 39.73 6.11 28.12
N ALA A 877 39.23 7.06 27.32
CA ALA A 877 39.08 8.45 27.75
C ALA A 877 37.78 8.63 28.56
N HIS A 878 37.83 9.49 29.59
CA HIS A 878 36.66 9.81 30.39
C HIS A 878 35.59 10.54 29.57
N LEU A 879 34.34 10.07 29.67
CA LEU A 879 33.18 10.62 28.96
C LEU A 879 32.88 12.09 29.32
N LYS A 880 33.43 12.62 30.43
CA LYS A 880 33.44 14.06 30.75
C LYS A 880 33.79 14.93 29.54
N LYS A 881 34.79 14.54 28.73
CA LYS A 881 35.21 15.33 27.56
C LYS A 881 34.11 15.45 26.51
N LEU A 882 33.39 14.36 26.25
CA LEU A 882 32.26 14.31 25.32
C LEU A 882 31.06 15.10 25.89
N MET A 883 30.74 14.90 27.16
CA MET A 883 29.63 15.57 27.84
C MET A 883 29.83 17.10 27.87
N SER A 884 31.01 17.56 28.29
CA SER A 884 31.33 18.99 28.30
C SER A 884 31.34 19.59 26.89
N ALA A 885 31.89 18.89 25.89
CA ALA A 885 31.85 19.34 24.50
C ALA A 885 30.40 19.47 23.97
N TYR A 886 29.52 18.54 24.34
CA TYR A 886 28.10 18.59 24.00
C TYR A 886 27.39 19.79 24.63
N CYS A 887 27.56 19.98 25.95
CA CYS A 887 27.01 21.13 26.68
C CYS A 887 27.48 22.46 26.08
N THR A 888 28.78 22.61 25.80
CA THR A 888 29.33 23.81 25.17
C THR A 888 28.78 24.03 23.76
N LYS A 889 28.71 22.97 22.92
CA LYS A 889 28.17 23.06 21.55
C LYS A 889 26.70 23.47 21.52
N ARG A 890 25.90 23.05 22.50
CA ARG A 890 24.46 23.32 22.60
C ARG A 890 24.10 24.51 23.51
N ASN A 891 25.10 25.19 24.08
CA ASN A 891 24.93 26.27 25.08
C ASN A 891 24.04 25.87 26.27
N LEU A 892 24.30 24.69 26.84
CA LEU A 892 23.57 24.13 27.98
C LEU A 892 24.46 24.12 29.24
N ASP A 893 23.88 24.42 30.40
CA ASP A 893 24.59 24.26 31.67
C ASP A 893 24.71 22.77 32.05
N TYR A 894 25.93 22.36 32.41
CA TYR A 894 26.25 20.97 32.77
C TYR A 894 25.47 20.50 34.01
N SER A 895 25.13 21.41 34.93
CA SER A 895 24.31 21.08 36.12
C SER A 895 22.87 20.74 35.77
N SER A 896 22.36 21.26 34.65
CA SER A 896 20.95 21.14 34.24
C SER A 896 20.65 19.93 33.35
N VAL A 897 21.65 19.09 33.06
CA VAL A 897 21.52 17.98 32.10
C VAL A 897 22.13 16.68 32.63
N ARG A 898 21.45 15.57 32.37
CA ARG A 898 21.92 14.21 32.64
C ARG A 898 22.09 13.43 31.34
N PHE A 899 23.14 12.63 31.26
CA PHE A 899 23.43 11.77 30.12
C PHE A 899 23.19 10.31 30.51
N VAL A 900 22.39 9.60 29.72
CA VAL A 900 21.90 8.25 30.02
C VAL A 900 22.27 7.31 28.88
N TYR A 901 22.81 6.14 29.21
CA TYR A 901 23.12 5.07 28.25
C TYR A 901 22.62 3.74 28.81
N ASN A 902 21.90 2.96 27.99
CA ASN A 902 21.23 1.72 28.40
C ASN A 902 20.41 1.87 29.70
N GLY A 903 19.66 2.98 29.83
CA GLY A 903 18.81 3.28 30.99
C GLY A 903 19.54 3.69 32.27
N ARG A 904 20.88 3.82 32.25
CA ARG A 904 21.69 4.24 33.41
C ARG A 904 22.36 5.58 33.19
N GLU A 905 22.39 6.42 34.22
CA GLU A 905 23.11 7.68 34.18
C GLU A 905 24.64 7.45 34.09
N ILE A 906 25.26 8.07 33.10
CA ILE A 906 26.68 8.04 32.85
C ILE A 906 27.36 9.01 33.80
N LYS A 907 28.33 8.53 34.58
CA LYS A 907 29.18 9.38 35.41
C LYS A 907 30.34 9.90 34.58
N ALA A 908 30.68 11.18 34.74
CA ALA A 908 31.73 11.88 34.00
C ALA A 908 33.10 11.14 33.96
N ARG A 909 33.43 10.36 35.00
CA ARG A 909 34.67 9.57 35.10
C ARG A 909 34.62 8.19 34.43
N GLN A 910 33.49 7.73 33.91
CA GLN A 910 33.40 6.46 33.19
C GLN A 910 34.00 6.58 31.79
N THR A 911 34.48 5.46 31.24
CA THR A 911 35.05 5.38 29.88
C THR A 911 34.17 4.51 28.96
N PRO A 912 34.22 4.68 27.63
CA PRO A 912 33.49 3.82 26.70
C PRO A 912 33.76 2.33 26.90
N ALA A 913 35.02 1.95 27.15
CA ALA A 913 35.40 0.55 27.41
C ALA A 913 34.77 -0.02 28.69
N GLN A 914 34.64 0.79 29.75
CA GLN A 914 33.98 0.38 31.01
C GLN A 914 32.46 0.21 30.86
N LEU A 915 31.84 0.94 29.93
CA LEU A 915 30.42 0.83 29.62
C LEU A 915 30.13 -0.14 28.46
N HIS A 916 31.17 -0.75 27.89
CA HIS A 916 31.11 -1.64 26.72
C HIS A 916 30.44 -1.00 25.49
N MET A 917 30.67 0.30 25.28
CA MET A 917 30.14 1.04 24.15
C MET A 917 30.82 0.62 22.84
N GLU A 918 30.01 0.34 21.82
CA GLU A 918 30.43 -0.01 20.46
C GLU A 918 30.25 1.18 19.49
N GLU A 919 30.64 1.03 18.21
CA GLU A 919 30.57 2.12 17.24
C GLU A 919 29.10 2.49 16.94
N GLU A 920 28.80 3.79 16.93
CA GLU A 920 27.49 4.42 16.77
C GLU A 920 26.50 4.28 17.94
N ASP A 921 26.94 3.82 19.11
CA ASP A 921 26.08 3.72 20.31
C ASP A 921 25.47 5.08 20.73
N GLU A 922 24.19 5.05 21.12
CA GLU A 922 23.38 6.23 21.45
C GLU A 922 23.36 6.56 22.96
N ILE A 923 23.75 7.80 23.29
CA ILE A 923 23.64 8.42 24.61
C ILE A 923 22.48 9.43 24.59
N CYS A 924 21.49 9.24 25.44
CA CYS A 924 20.36 10.17 25.58
C CYS A 924 20.72 11.31 26.56
N MET A 925 20.52 12.55 26.16
CA MET A 925 20.63 13.74 27.03
C MET A 925 19.23 14.17 27.48
N VAL A 926 19.06 14.32 28.79
CA VAL A 926 17.80 14.67 29.48
C VAL A 926 18.03 15.94 30.29
N MET A 927 17.16 16.94 30.14
CA MET A 927 17.18 18.14 31.00
C MET A 927 16.51 17.86 32.34
N GLU A 928 17.09 18.37 33.43
CA GLU A 928 16.43 18.45 34.73
C GLU A 928 15.44 19.62 34.75
N LEU A 929 14.14 19.31 34.84
CA LEU A 929 13.14 20.30 35.22
C LEU A 929 13.20 20.51 36.73
N GLY A 930 13.74 21.65 37.15
CA GLY A 930 13.72 22.07 38.55
C GLY A 930 12.29 22.28 39.05
N GLY A 931 11.78 21.32 39.83
CA GLY A 931 10.46 21.42 40.46
C GLY A 931 10.46 22.44 41.59
N GLY A 932 9.61 23.46 41.50
CA GLY A 932 9.49 24.51 42.51
C GLY A 932 8.32 24.33 43.46
N GLY A 933 8.62 24.17 44.76
CA GLY A 933 7.75 24.61 45.86
C GLY A 933 6.88 23.54 46.54
N PRO A 934 6.89 23.45 47.88
CA PRO A 934 6.15 22.42 48.63
C PRO A 934 4.79 22.91 49.17
N TYR A 935 3.85 21.98 49.34
CA TYR A 935 2.84 22.06 50.39
C TYR A 935 2.66 20.69 51.06
N THR A 936 2.71 20.72 52.39
CA THR A 936 2.37 19.65 53.33
C THR A 936 1.30 20.19 54.28
N PRO A 937 0.45 19.34 54.88
CA PRO A 937 -0.28 18.21 54.31
C PRO A 937 -1.59 18.64 53.63
#